data_AF-A0A9Q0GRR5-F1
#
_entry.id   AF-A0A9Q0GRR5-F1
#
_cell.length_a   1.000
_cell.length_b   1.000
_cell.length_c   1.000
_cell.angle_alpha   90.00
_cell.angle_beta   90.00
_cell.angle_gamma   90.00
#
_symmetry.space_group_name_H-M   'P 1'
#
loop_
_entity.id
_entity.type
_entity.pdbx_description
1 polymer ?
#
loop_
_entity_poly.entity_id
_entity_poly.type
_entity_poly.pdbx_seq_one_letter_code
_entity_poly.pdbx_strand_id
1 'polypeptide(L)'
;MALYRILLRSLRRSSPLSPTISAYSSTSSCCTDSLLHHQQQQLNHNFISVRSFAFSSAEEAAAERRRRKRRLRIEPPLHALRRDPSAPRPRPDPNAPRLPDSTSALVGPRLNLHNRVQSLVRAGDLDGASATARHAVFSNTRPTVFTCNAIMAAMYRAGRHDDAIALFTFFFKQSNIVPNIVSYNVLINTHCDAGRVDTGIEIYHHILANAPFSPSPVTYRHLTKGLVDAGRISDAIDFLREMLNKGHGADSLVYNILIGGFLNLGNLERANELFDELRERCLVYDGVVHATFMDWYWKQEKDTEAMESYRNLLDRQFKMSPVTCNTLLEVLLKYDKKAEASALFHQMLDNHTPPNFQAVNSDTFNIMVNECFRLGKISEAIEVFRKAGTQPKSKPFAMDAAGYNNIMGKFCEHGLVSEAEKLFGEMSTKSVIPDMNSYRILIDSYLKEDRMDDVVQFFNKMVVESGLRYNVTYCNKVLDELVKKGKVEEAAEILGRMGERDVKPAATHYEIVISALCKEGKLDKGRDLLGQMVRNGIVSPPTLRDFVSETFEKEGRKDEVDRLFAMRVGPVAGMPPRYSPAPRNFAGMPPSSPLSRTVGGMQPSSPMPQTFGGMQPSSPAPPTVADRLPSSPAPSTEGQVAAGFRY
;
A
#
# COMPACT_ATOMS: atom_id res chain seq x y z
N MET A 1 -42.82 -30.10 30.67
CA MET A 1 -43.38 -31.43 30.37
C MET A 1 -42.81 -31.88 29.03
N ALA A 2 -41.94 -32.89 28.99
CA ALA A 2 -42.28 -34.33 28.93
C ALA A 2 -42.86 -34.69 27.55
N LEU A 3 -42.10 -35.28 26.62
CA LEU A 3 -41.63 -36.69 26.55
C LEU A 3 -42.74 -37.68 26.12
N TYR A 4 -42.77 -38.05 24.83
CA TYR A 4 -42.60 -39.42 24.29
C TYR A 4 -42.59 -39.31 22.73
N ARG A 5 -41.81 -40.01 21.88
CA ARG A 5 -41.22 -41.37 21.77
C ARG A 5 -42.09 -42.44 21.09
N ILE A 6 -41.60 -42.88 19.91
CA ILE A 6 -41.69 -44.23 19.32
C ILE A 6 -43.05 -44.64 18.70
N LEU A 7 -43.06 -45.00 17.40
CA LEU A 7 -43.41 -46.35 16.94
C LEU A 7 -43.03 -46.68 15.48
N LEU A 8 -43.05 -47.99 15.19
CA LEU A 8 -42.59 -48.74 14.02
C LEU A 8 -43.28 -48.32 12.69
N ARG A 9 -42.65 -48.35 11.49
CA ARG A 9 -41.94 -49.39 10.71
C ARG A 9 -42.86 -50.26 9.81
N SER A 10 -42.74 -50.04 8.49
CA SER A 10 -42.84 -51.01 7.37
C SER A 10 -44.17 -51.30 6.62
N LEU A 11 -43.97 -51.73 5.36
CA LEU A 11 -44.84 -52.45 4.42
C LEU A 11 -46.04 -51.74 3.76
N ARG A 12 -45.96 -51.61 2.43
CA ARG A 12 -46.79 -52.41 1.49
C ARG A 12 -46.12 -52.54 0.10
N ARG A 13 -46.37 -53.66 -0.58
CA ARG A 13 -46.03 -53.92 -1.99
C ARG A 13 -47.20 -53.53 -2.89
N SER A 14 -46.94 -53.19 -4.15
CA SER A 14 -47.78 -53.64 -5.29
C SER A 14 -47.04 -53.46 -6.63
N SER A 15 -46.96 -54.56 -7.39
CA SER A 15 -46.81 -54.58 -8.86
C SER A 15 -48.23 -54.79 -9.45
N PRO A 16 -48.49 -54.72 -10.78
CA PRO A 16 -47.81 -55.45 -11.87
C PRO A 16 -47.11 -54.46 -12.85
N LEU A 17 -46.94 -54.62 -14.18
CA LEU A 17 -47.33 -55.61 -15.22
C LEU A 17 -46.24 -55.66 -16.34
N SER A 18 -46.49 -56.44 -17.40
CA SER A 18 -45.64 -56.58 -18.62
C SER A 18 -46.53 -56.52 -19.89
N PRO A 19 -45.97 -56.48 -21.13
CA PRO A 19 -45.22 -57.57 -21.78
C PRO A 19 -43.77 -57.11 -22.19
N THR A 20 -43.00 -57.60 -23.18
CA THR A 20 -43.24 -58.49 -24.35
C THR A 20 -41.98 -59.26 -24.82
N ILE A 21 -42.24 -60.30 -25.61
CA ILE A 21 -41.41 -61.16 -26.49
C ILE A 21 -40.62 -60.33 -27.56
N SER A 22 -39.48 -60.71 -28.18
CA SER A 22 -38.61 -61.94 -28.24
C SER A 22 -37.12 -61.56 -28.05
N ALA A 23 -36.19 -62.35 -27.51
CA ALA A 23 -35.65 -63.69 -27.83
C ALA A 23 -34.75 -63.81 -29.09
N TYR A 24 -33.44 -64.07 -28.89
CA TYR A 24 -32.63 -65.16 -29.50
C TYR A 24 -31.26 -65.31 -28.77
N SER A 25 -30.53 -66.41 -28.98
CA SER A 25 -29.48 -66.88 -28.05
C SER A 25 -28.34 -67.74 -28.64
N SER A 26 -27.12 -67.64 -28.10
CA SER A 26 -26.02 -68.65 -28.11
C SER A 26 -25.05 -68.28 -26.96
N THR A 27 -24.59 -69.09 -25.99
CA THR A 27 -23.90 -70.41 -25.95
C THR A 27 -22.48 -70.39 -26.56
N SER A 28 -21.40 -70.87 -25.91
CA SER A 28 -21.21 -71.57 -24.61
C SER A 28 -19.86 -71.18 -23.93
N SER A 29 -19.64 -71.38 -22.61
CA SER A 29 -18.84 -72.46 -21.94
C SER A 29 -17.44 -72.74 -22.53
N CYS A 30 -16.38 -73.13 -21.80
CA CYS A 30 -16.14 -73.45 -20.37
C CYS A 30 -14.60 -73.36 -20.10
N CYS A 31 -14.16 -73.25 -18.82
CA CYS A 31 -13.21 -74.15 -18.12
C CYS A 31 -11.83 -74.53 -18.78
N THR A 32 -10.70 -74.71 -18.08
CA THR A 32 -10.38 -74.81 -16.64
C THR A 32 -8.87 -74.70 -16.37
N ASP A 33 -8.51 -74.27 -15.16
CA ASP A 33 -7.37 -74.72 -14.30
C ASP A 33 -5.88 -74.83 -14.76
N SER A 34 -5.05 -74.05 -14.03
CA SER A 34 -3.96 -74.53 -13.14
C SER A 34 -2.46 -74.59 -13.52
N LEU A 35 -1.67 -74.23 -12.48
CA LEU A 35 -0.31 -74.66 -12.07
C LEU A 35 1.01 -73.97 -12.56
N LEU A 36 1.78 -73.55 -11.54
CA LEU A 36 3.25 -73.56 -11.36
C LEU A 36 4.19 -72.49 -12.00
N HIS A 37 4.53 -71.52 -11.14
CA HIS A 37 5.89 -71.16 -10.66
C HIS A 37 6.99 -70.49 -11.55
N HIS A 38 7.54 -69.43 -10.94
CA HIS A 38 8.91 -68.89 -11.04
C HIS A 38 9.38 -68.07 -12.26
N GLN A 39 9.73 -66.80 -11.96
CA GLN A 39 10.96 -66.06 -12.33
C GLN A 39 11.64 -66.37 -13.69
N GLN A 40 11.94 -65.39 -14.56
CA GLN A 40 12.63 -64.12 -14.25
C GLN A 40 12.57 -63.07 -15.39
N GLN A 41 12.93 -61.83 -15.06
CA GLN A 41 13.52 -60.76 -15.90
C GLN A 41 12.87 -60.25 -17.20
N GLN A 42 12.42 -58.99 -17.12
CA GLN A 42 12.64 -57.87 -18.07
C GLN A 42 12.36 -58.02 -19.57
N LEU A 43 11.46 -57.18 -20.08
CA LEU A 43 11.81 -56.16 -21.09
C LEU A 43 10.86 -54.95 -21.01
N ASN A 44 11.35 -53.75 -21.31
CA ASN A 44 10.58 -52.50 -21.19
C ASN A 44 9.77 -52.22 -22.46
N HIS A 45 8.48 -51.91 -22.31
CA HIS A 45 7.77 -51.03 -23.25
C HIS A 45 6.90 -50.00 -22.51
N ASN A 46 7.17 -48.72 -22.78
CA ASN A 46 6.45 -47.59 -22.20
C ASN A 46 5.06 -47.44 -22.83
N PHE A 47 4.04 -48.06 -22.25
CA PHE A 47 2.66 -47.70 -22.54
C PHE A 47 2.30 -46.39 -21.82
N ILE A 48 2.10 -45.32 -22.61
CA ILE A 48 1.57 -44.05 -22.13
C ILE A 48 0.11 -44.30 -21.68
N SER A 49 -0.12 -44.33 -20.37
CA SER A 49 -1.45 -44.53 -19.79
C SER A 49 -2.36 -43.33 -20.10
N VAL A 50 -3.21 -43.48 -21.11
CA VAL A 50 -4.31 -42.56 -21.38
C VAL A 50 -5.28 -42.60 -20.20
N ARG A 51 -5.27 -41.52 -19.40
CA ARG A 51 -6.17 -41.40 -18.24
C ARG A 51 -7.57 -40.97 -18.70
N SER A 52 -8.58 -41.74 -18.33
CA SER A 52 -9.96 -41.26 -18.33
C SER A 52 -10.10 -40.09 -17.34
N PHE A 53 -10.74 -39.01 -17.77
CA PHE A 53 -10.96 -37.81 -16.94
C PHE A 53 -12.34 -37.78 -16.25
N ALA A 54 -13.09 -38.88 -16.32
CA ALA A 54 -14.36 -39.06 -15.62
C ALA A 54 -14.12 -39.73 -14.25
N PHE A 55 -14.49 -39.04 -13.16
CA PHE A 55 -14.65 -39.66 -11.85
C PHE A 55 -16.01 -40.36 -11.79
N SER A 56 -16.07 -41.56 -11.20
CA SER A 56 -17.31 -42.34 -11.10
C SER A 56 -18.34 -41.72 -10.16
N SER A 57 -17.89 -40.89 -9.19
CA SER A 57 -18.77 -40.15 -8.30
C SER A 57 -18.17 -38.80 -7.86
N ALA A 58 -19.04 -37.91 -7.38
CA ALA A 58 -18.63 -36.65 -6.77
C ALA A 58 -17.77 -36.85 -5.51
N GLU A 59 -18.00 -37.93 -4.76
CA GLU A 59 -17.20 -38.28 -3.59
C GLU A 59 -15.80 -38.78 -3.96
N GLU A 60 -15.66 -39.58 -5.03
CA GLU A 60 -14.36 -39.96 -5.58
C GLU A 60 -13.57 -38.72 -6.06
N ALA A 61 -14.23 -37.82 -6.78
CA ALA A 61 -13.64 -36.54 -7.19
C ALA A 61 -13.22 -35.69 -5.97
N ALA A 62 -13.99 -35.70 -4.88
CA ALA A 62 -13.60 -35.06 -3.63
C ALA A 62 -12.44 -35.78 -2.92
N ALA A 63 -12.40 -37.10 -2.94
CA ALA A 63 -11.33 -37.92 -2.36
C ALA A 63 -9.99 -37.71 -3.09
N GLU A 64 -9.97 -37.70 -4.42
CA GLU A 64 -8.71 -37.43 -5.14
C GLU A 64 -8.33 -35.94 -5.08
N ARG A 65 -9.28 -34.98 -5.02
CA ARG A 65 -8.95 -33.59 -4.67
C ARG A 65 -8.31 -33.48 -3.28
N ARG A 66 -8.82 -34.22 -2.28
CA ARG A 66 -8.21 -34.33 -0.93
C ARG A 66 -6.81 -34.96 -0.99
N ARG A 67 -6.60 -36.04 -1.76
CA ARG A 67 -5.28 -36.67 -1.96
C ARG A 67 -4.30 -35.76 -2.69
N ARG A 68 -4.72 -35.08 -3.77
CA ARG A 68 -3.89 -34.10 -4.49
C ARG A 68 -3.51 -32.92 -3.57
N LYS A 69 -4.43 -32.44 -2.74
CA LYS A 69 -4.16 -31.43 -1.69
C LYS A 69 -3.29 -31.95 -0.53
N ARG A 70 -3.21 -33.26 -0.28
CA ARG A 70 -2.20 -33.87 0.61
C ARG A 70 -0.84 -33.97 -0.07
N ARG A 71 -0.75 -34.44 -1.33
CA ARG A 71 0.51 -34.50 -2.10
C ARG A 71 1.14 -33.11 -2.26
N LEU A 72 0.33 -32.09 -2.55
CA LEU A 72 0.74 -30.67 -2.61
C LEU A 72 0.97 -30.02 -1.23
N ARG A 73 0.70 -30.74 -0.13
CA ARG A 73 1.05 -30.36 1.25
C ARG A 73 2.11 -31.30 1.84
N ILE A 74 2.74 -32.13 1.01
CA ILE A 74 4.12 -32.57 1.29
C ILE A 74 4.97 -31.38 0.88
N GLU A 75 5.06 -30.38 1.75
CA GLU A 75 6.14 -29.41 1.68
C GLU A 75 7.46 -30.22 1.72
N PRO A 76 8.48 -29.87 0.92
CA PRO A 76 9.80 -30.44 1.15
C PRO A 76 10.16 -30.14 2.62
N PRO A 77 10.63 -31.15 3.39
CA PRO A 77 10.78 -31.00 4.84
C PRO A 77 11.59 -29.74 5.13
N LEU A 78 11.17 -28.92 6.11
CA LEU A 78 11.63 -27.51 6.24
C LEU A 78 13.16 -27.32 6.35
N HIS A 79 13.91 -28.41 6.58
CA HIS A 79 15.37 -28.49 6.57
C HIS A 79 15.99 -28.55 5.15
N ALA A 80 15.25 -29.00 4.13
CA ALA A 80 15.69 -29.05 2.74
C ALA A 80 15.68 -27.66 2.05
N LEU A 81 14.93 -26.70 2.59
CA LEU A 81 14.95 -25.28 2.17
C LEU A 81 15.66 -24.36 3.16
N ARG A 82 15.80 -24.77 4.44
CA ARG A 82 16.75 -24.12 5.35
C ARG A 82 18.18 -24.55 5.00
N ARG A 83 18.87 -23.64 4.31
CA ARG A 83 20.33 -23.55 4.38
C ARG A 83 20.80 -23.74 5.83
N ASP A 84 21.80 -24.60 6.03
CA ASP A 84 22.52 -24.72 7.31
C ASP A 84 22.97 -23.32 7.81
N PRO A 85 22.62 -22.92 9.05
CA PRO A 85 23.03 -21.64 9.63
C PRO A 85 24.54 -21.42 9.70
N SER A 86 25.34 -22.49 9.76
CA SER A 86 26.81 -22.45 9.79
C SER A 86 27.43 -22.34 8.39
N ALA A 87 26.73 -22.74 7.33
CA ALA A 87 27.29 -22.78 5.98
C ALA A 87 27.48 -21.35 5.42
N PRO A 88 28.73 -20.88 5.21
CA PRO A 88 29.00 -19.50 4.80
C PRO A 88 28.28 -19.18 3.48
N ARG A 89 27.56 -18.05 3.43
CA ARG A 89 26.77 -17.66 2.25
C ARG A 89 27.68 -17.70 1.01
N PRO A 90 27.25 -18.29 -0.12
CA PRO A 90 28.00 -18.14 -1.36
C PRO A 90 28.15 -16.65 -1.61
N ARG A 91 29.40 -16.22 -1.85
CA ARG A 91 29.63 -14.83 -2.24
C ARG A 91 28.85 -14.62 -3.54
N PRO A 92 27.95 -13.63 -3.63
CA PRO A 92 27.29 -13.34 -4.90
C PRO A 92 28.37 -13.14 -5.96
N ASP A 93 28.23 -13.83 -7.09
CA ASP A 93 29.12 -13.62 -8.22
C ASP A 93 29.10 -12.12 -8.58
N PRO A 94 30.25 -11.41 -8.55
CA PRO A 94 30.32 -9.98 -8.87
C PRO A 94 29.75 -9.63 -10.25
N ASN A 95 29.75 -10.61 -11.18
CA ASN A 95 29.30 -10.47 -12.55
C ASN A 95 27.85 -10.93 -12.78
N ALA A 96 27.19 -11.53 -11.77
CA ALA A 96 25.79 -11.94 -11.92
C ALA A 96 24.88 -10.71 -12.08
N PRO A 97 23.92 -10.73 -13.01
CA PRO A 97 23.02 -9.61 -13.24
C PRO A 97 22.21 -9.31 -11.97
N ARG A 98 22.31 -8.07 -11.49
CA ARG A 98 21.58 -7.64 -10.30
C ARG A 98 20.08 -7.68 -10.59
N LEU A 99 19.35 -8.50 -9.83
CA LEU A 99 17.89 -8.54 -9.87
C LEU A 99 17.29 -7.42 -8.99
N PRO A 100 16.03 -6.99 -9.23
CA PRO A 100 15.33 -6.06 -8.35
C PRO A 100 15.17 -6.58 -6.92
N ASP A 101 15.12 -5.68 -5.94
CA ASP A 101 14.83 -6.02 -4.54
C ASP A 101 13.50 -6.79 -4.45
N SER A 102 13.54 -8.01 -3.88
CA SER A 102 12.33 -8.76 -3.51
C SER A 102 11.68 -8.18 -2.25
N THR A 103 10.42 -8.53 -1.97
CA THR A 103 9.66 -8.04 -0.80
C THR A 103 10.36 -8.31 0.54
N SER A 104 11.16 -9.39 0.61
CA SER A 104 12.00 -9.72 1.76
C SER A 104 13.12 -8.71 2.07
N ALA A 105 13.44 -7.79 1.15
CA ALA A 105 14.38 -6.69 1.40
C ALA A 105 13.77 -5.53 2.23
N LEU A 106 12.44 -5.51 2.40
CA LEU A 106 11.71 -4.45 3.11
C LEU A 106 11.60 -4.74 4.62
N VAL A 107 12.75 -4.84 5.29
CA VAL A 107 12.85 -5.21 6.72
C VAL A 107 13.70 -4.23 7.53
N GLY A 108 13.45 -4.14 8.83
CA GLY A 108 14.24 -3.36 9.79
C GLY A 108 14.39 -1.88 9.37
N PRO A 109 15.61 -1.32 9.34
CA PRO A 109 15.82 0.08 8.97
C PRO A 109 15.25 0.49 7.60
N ARG A 110 15.20 -0.44 6.62
CA ARG A 110 14.62 -0.18 5.29
C ARG A 110 13.08 -0.08 5.34
N LEU A 111 12.44 -0.89 6.20
CA LEU A 111 11.00 -0.78 6.47
C LEU A 111 10.67 0.53 7.21
N ASN A 112 11.49 0.93 8.18
CA ASN A 112 11.31 2.19 8.91
C ASN A 112 11.44 3.40 7.97
N LEU A 113 12.39 3.38 7.03
CA LEU A 113 12.48 4.38 5.96
C LEU A 113 11.24 4.39 5.07
N HIS A 114 10.76 3.22 4.63
CA HIS A 114 9.56 3.11 3.80
C HIS A 114 8.33 3.68 4.52
N ASN A 115 8.13 3.32 5.79
CA ASN A 115 7.01 3.80 6.60
C ASN A 115 7.09 5.31 6.86
N ARG A 116 8.29 5.87 7.09
CA ARG A 116 8.49 7.34 7.16
C ARG A 116 8.11 8.02 5.85
N VAL A 117 8.57 7.49 4.72
CA VAL A 117 8.23 8.01 3.38
C VAL A 117 6.72 7.96 3.13
N GLN A 118 6.07 6.83 3.42
CA GLN A 118 4.61 6.67 3.31
C GLN A 118 3.85 7.62 4.24
N SER A 119 4.39 7.93 5.43
CA SER A 119 3.80 8.90 6.36
C SER A 119 3.85 10.33 5.82
N LEU A 120 4.94 10.72 5.15
CA LEU A 120 5.08 12.05 4.53
C LEU A 120 4.19 12.18 3.29
N VAL A 121 4.12 11.13 2.46
CA VAL A 121 3.18 11.05 1.33
C VAL A 121 1.72 11.21 1.78
N ARG A 122 1.30 10.54 2.87
CA ARG A 122 -0.05 10.71 3.45
C ARG A 122 -0.29 12.10 4.06
N ALA A 123 0.77 12.79 4.49
CA ALA A 123 0.71 14.17 4.99
C ALA A 123 0.72 15.24 3.88
N GLY A 124 0.72 14.82 2.60
CA GLY A 124 0.86 15.71 1.44
C GLY A 124 2.26 16.29 1.25
N ASP A 125 3.23 15.94 2.11
CA ASP A 125 4.62 16.42 2.04
C ASP A 125 5.44 15.58 1.05
N LEU A 126 5.16 15.79 -0.24
CA LEU A 126 5.84 15.09 -1.33
C LEU A 126 7.31 15.51 -1.46
N ASP A 127 7.64 16.76 -1.18
CA ASP A 127 9.00 17.28 -1.27
C ASP A 127 9.88 16.81 -0.10
N GLY A 128 9.36 16.79 1.13
CA GLY A 128 10.02 16.17 2.27
C GLY A 128 10.14 14.64 2.14
N ALA A 129 9.15 13.97 1.53
CA ALA A 129 9.27 12.56 1.16
C ALA A 129 10.39 12.32 0.13
N SER A 130 10.40 13.12 -0.95
CA SER A 130 11.44 13.13 -1.99
C SER A 130 12.83 13.37 -1.42
N ALA A 131 13.00 14.42 -0.60
CA ALA A 131 14.27 14.76 0.05
C ALA A 131 14.73 13.65 1.00
N THR A 132 13.81 13.08 1.80
CA THR A 132 14.11 11.96 2.71
C THR A 132 14.65 10.75 1.96
N ALA A 133 14.04 10.37 0.83
CA ALA A 133 14.49 9.21 0.05
C ALA A 133 15.75 9.49 -0.79
N ARG A 134 15.92 10.71 -1.33
CA ARG A 134 17.16 11.12 -2.00
C ARG A 134 18.34 11.10 -1.05
N HIS A 135 18.19 11.66 0.16
CA HIS A 135 19.22 11.59 1.21
C HIS A 135 19.51 10.14 1.65
N ALA A 136 18.49 9.27 1.69
CA ALA A 136 18.68 7.87 2.06
C ALA A 136 19.50 7.03 1.05
N VAL A 137 19.71 7.48 -0.19
CA VAL A 137 20.65 6.83 -1.13
C VAL A 137 22.09 6.89 -0.62
N PHE A 138 22.45 8.00 0.03
CA PHE A 138 23.79 8.27 0.55
C PHE A 138 23.98 7.83 2.02
N SER A 139 22.94 7.28 2.65
CA SER A 139 23.01 6.76 4.02
C SER A 139 23.16 5.24 4.05
N ASN A 140 23.51 4.69 5.22
CA ASN A 140 23.55 3.25 5.45
C ASN A 140 22.19 2.54 5.20
N THR A 141 21.08 3.28 5.13
CA THR A 141 19.72 2.74 4.92
C THR A 141 19.25 2.97 3.49
N ARG A 142 20.02 2.48 2.51
CA ARG A 142 19.72 2.59 1.07
C ARG A 142 18.25 2.21 0.75
N PRO A 143 17.49 3.03 0.02
CA PRO A 143 16.08 2.77 -0.27
C PRO A 143 15.91 1.53 -1.16
N THR A 144 14.77 0.85 -0.99
CA THR A 144 14.35 -0.28 -1.84
C THR A 144 13.57 0.22 -3.06
N VAL A 145 13.43 -0.65 -4.06
CA VAL A 145 12.58 -0.41 -5.24
C VAL A 145 11.14 -0.06 -4.83
N PHE A 146 10.60 -0.69 -3.78
CA PHE A 146 9.28 -0.39 -3.23
C PHE A 146 9.15 1.05 -2.70
N THR A 147 10.18 1.58 -2.05
CA THR A 147 10.19 2.96 -1.55
C THR A 147 10.32 3.97 -2.69
N CYS A 148 11.11 3.66 -3.73
CA CYS A 148 11.22 4.48 -4.93
C CYS A 148 9.88 4.53 -5.68
N ASN A 149 9.28 3.37 -5.95
CA ASN A 149 7.98 3.25 -6.62
C ASN A 149 6.85 3.94 -5.85
N ALA A 150 6.86 3.91 -4.50
CA ALA A 150 5.87 4.61 -3.68
C ALA A 150 5.91 6.13 -3.89
N ILE A 151 7.10 6.75 -3.94
CA ILE A 151 7.23 8.21 -4.15
C ILE A 151 6.93 8.57 -5.60
N MET A 152 7.44 7.83 -6.58
CA MET A 152 7.14 8.11 -7.99
C MET A 152 5.63 8.04 -8.26
N ALA A 153 4.94 7.02 -7.70
CA ALA A 153 3.49 6.91 -7.81
C ALA A 153 2.73 7.96 -6.98
N ALA A 154 3.35 8.59 -5.99
CA ALA A 154 2.76 9.73 -5.27
C ALA A 154 2.89 11.04 -6.06
N MET A 155 4.08 11.31 -6.63
CA MET A 155 4.31 12.44 -7.52
C MET A 155 3.42 12.38 -8.77
N TYR A 156 3.33 11.20 -9.40
CA TYR A 156 2.41 10.94 -10.52
C TYR A 156 0.95 11.26 -10.16
N ARG A 157 0.44 10.78 -9.01
CA ARG A 157 -0.94 11.08 -8.55
C ARG A 157 -1.18 12.56 -8.25
N ALA A 158 -0.12 13.34 -8.02
CA ALA A 158 -0.19 14.78 -7.79
C ALA A 158 0.01 15.60 -9.07
N GLY A 159 0.01 14.98 -10.26
CA GLY A 159 0.27 15.65 -11.55
C GLY A 159 1.71 16.11 -11.73
N ARG A 160 2.64 15.77 -10.82
CA ARG A 160 4.05 16.16 -10.87
C ARG A 160 4.85 15.17 -11.74
N HIS A 161 4.47 15.11 -13.02
CA HIS A 161 4.98 14.12 -13.97
C HIS A 161 6.50 14.21 -14.16
N ASP A 162 7.04 15.41 -14.35
CA ASP A 162 8.48 15.59 -14.59
C ASP A 162 9.33 15.31 -13.33
N ASP A 163 8.81 15.59 -12.13
CA ASP A 163 9.45 15.17 -10.86
C ASP A 163 9.52 13.64 -10.73
N ALA A 164 8.46 12.92 -11.14
CA ALA A 164 8.46 11.46 -11.12
C ALA A 164 9.50 10.88 -12.11
N ILE A 165 9.66 11.50 -13.29
CA ILE A 165 10.68 11.12 -14.30
C ILE A 165 12.10 11.45 -13.82
N ALA A 166 12.29 12.59 -13.16
CA ALA A 166 13.55 12.99 -12.53
C ALA A 166 13.93 12.01 -11.40
N LEU A 167 12.96 11.61 -10.56
CA LEU A 167 13.17 10.61 -9.51
C LEU A 167 13.49 9.21 -10.08
N PHE A 168 12.83 8.79 -11.18
CA PHE A 168 13.20 7.54 -11.87
C PHE A 168 14.67 7.57 -12.32
N THR A 169 15.08 8.68 -12.95
CA THR A 169 16.46 8.88 -13.42
C THR A 169 17.45 8.89 -12.25
N PHE A 170 17.13 9.58 -11.16
CA PHE A 170 17.96 9.62 -9.96
C PHE A 170 18.10 8.23 -9.30
N PHE A 171 17.00 7.52 -9.04
CA PHE A 171 17.07 6.23 -8.34
C PHE A 171 17.63 5.09 -9.21
N PHE A 172 17.18 4.96 -10.46
CA PHE A 172 17.50 3.78 -11.27
C PHE A 172 18.70 3.97 -12.20
N LYS A 173 18.87 5.16 -12.82
CA LYS A 173 20.03 5.43 -13.70
C LYS A 173 21.25 5.90 -12.90
N GLN A 174 21.10 6.87 -12.01
CA GLN A 174 22.24 7.44 -11.26
C GLN A 174 22.60 6.64 -10.01
N SER A 175 21.61 6.22 -9.21
CA SER A 175 21.86 5.59 -7.91
C SER A 175 22.14 4.08 -7.96
N ASN A 176 22.17 3.43 -9.14
CA ASN A 176 22.38 1.98 -9.30
C ASN A 176 21.47 1.17 -8.34
N ILE A 177 20.16 1.39 -8.49
CA ILE A 177 19.08 0.56 -7.96
C ILE A 177 18.44 -0.10 -9.18
N VAL A 178 18.05 -1.37 -9.12
CA VAL A 178 17.50 -2.08 -10.28
C VAL A 178 15.99 -1.89 -10.36
N PRO A 179 15.44 -1.28 -11.44
CA PRO A 179 14.01 -1.12 -11.61
C PRO A 179 13.30 -2.46 -11.85
N ASN A 180 12.06 -2.59 -11.37
CA ASN A 180 11.19 -3.73 -11.70
C ASN A 180 10.07 -3.30 -12.68
N ILE A 181 9.26 -4.25 -13.13
CA ILE A 181 8.12 -3.98 -14.04
C ILE A 181 7.17 -2.91 -13.48
N VAL A 182 7.00 -2.81 -12.15
CA VAL A 182 6.17 -1.76 -11.53
C VAL A 182 6.85 -0.39 -11.63
N SER A 183 8.18 -0.31 -11.49
CA SER A 183 8.94 0.94 -11.71
C SER A 183 8.75 1.44 -13.14
N TYR A 184 8.85 0.55 -14.13
CA TYR A 184 8.65 0.90 -15.52
C TYR A 184 7.18 1.21 -15.87
N ASN A 185 6.22 0.48 -15.32
CA ASN A 185 4.79 0.78 -15.53
C ASN A 185 4.43 2.17 -14.99
N VAL A 186 4.96 2.57 -13.83
CA VAL A 186 4.78 3.94 -13.31
C VAL A 186 5.41 4.97 -14.24
N LEU A 187 6.60 4.70 -14.79
CA LEU A 187 7.24 5.60 -15.77
C LEU A 187 6.42 5.71 -17.06
N ILE A 188 6.04 4.59 -17.69
CA ILE A 188 5.21 4.56 -18.91
C ILE A 188 3.92 5.34 -18.69
N ASN A 189 3.19 5.06 -17.60
CA ASN A 189 1.93 5.73 -17.29
C ASN A 189 2.14 7.25 -17.04
N THR A 190 3.27 7.65 -16.47
CA THR A 190 3.65 9.07 -16.29
C THR A 190 3.96 9.76 -17.63
N HIS A 191 4.56 9.06 -18.59
CA HIS A 191 4.81 9.58 -19.93
C HIS A 191 3.53 9.63 -20.79
N CYS A 192 2.67 8.60 -20.72
CA CYS A 192 1.36 8.56 -21.38
C CYS A 192 0.45 9.72 -20.93
N ASP A 193 0.24 9.88 -19.62
CA ASP A 193 -0.65 10.92 -19.08
C ASP A 193 -0.07 12.34 -19.27
N ALA A 194 1.24 12.47 -19.50
CA ALA A 194 1.88 13.72 -19.91
C ALA A 194 1.88 13.94 -21.44
N GLY A 195 1.09 13.17 -22.21
CA GLY A 195 0.97 13.25 -23.67
C GLY A 195 2.18 12.76 -24.47
N ARG A 196 3.24 12.27 -23.81
CA ARG A 196 4.53 11.89 -24.43
C ARG A 196 4.56 10.40 -24.78
N VAL A 197 3.51 9.93 -25.45
CA VAL A 197 3.21 8.49 -25.65
C VAL A 197 4.32 7.75 -26.38
N ASP A 198 4.95 8.35 -27.39
CA ASP A 198 6.08 7.75 -28.12
C ASP A 198 7.24 7.35 -27.20
N THR A 199 7.60 8.21 -26.24
CA THR A 199 8.64 7.86 -25.25
C THR A 199 8.19 6.73 -24.31
N GLY A 200 6.88 6.53 -24.11
CA GLY A 200 6.33 5.34 -23.45
C GLY A 200 6.53 4.05 -24.26
N ILE A 201 6.42 4.15 -25.59
CA ILE A 201 6.67 3.05 -26.54
C ILE A 201 8.18 2.75 -26.64
N GLU A 202 9.04 3.76 -26.63
CA GLU A 202 10.50 3.58 -26.51
C GLU A 202 10.86 2.83 -25.23
N ILE A 203 10.25 3.20 -24.09
CA ILE A 203 10.45 2.49 -22.81
C ILE A 203 9.94 1.04 -22.90
N TYR A 204 8.82 0.78 -23.61
CA TYR A 204 8.32 -0.57 -23.85
C TYR A 204 9.32 -1.43 -24.65
N HIS A 205 9.86 -0.92 -25.75
CA HIS A 205 10.89 -1.61 -26.52
C HIS A 205 12.19 -1.80 -25.73
N HIS A 206 12.57 -0.82 -24.88
CA HIS A 206 13.69 -0.96 -23.96
C HIS A 206 13.48 -2.10 -22.94
N ILE A 207 12.26 -2.32 -22.44
CA ILE A 207 11.93 -3.47 -21.58
C ILE A 207 12.13 -4.77 -22.37
N LEU A 208 11.58 -4.87 -23.59
CA LEU A 208 11.70 -6.07 -24.43
C LEU A 208 13.17 -6.41 -24.80
N ALA A 209 14.02 -5.40 -25.01
CA ALA A 209 15.42 -5.61 -25.38
C ALA A 209 16.34 -5.88 -24.17
N ASN A 210 16.16 -5.16 -23.06
CA ASN A 210 17.18 -5.04 -22.01
C ASN A 210 16.73 -5.54 -20.62
N ALA A 211 15.45 -5.83 -20.38
CA ALA A 211 14.96 -6.22 -19.05
C ALA A 211 14.87 -7.75 -18.86
N PRO A 212 15.19 -8.29 -17.66
CA PRO A 212 15.05 -9.72 -17.36
C PRO A 212 13.60 -10.13 -17.04
N PHE A 213 12.60 -9.39 -17.55
CA PHE A 213 11.18 -9.63 -17.32
C PHE A 213 10.32 -9.14 -18.50
N SER A 214 9.29 -9.91 -18.84
CA SER A 214 8.32 -9.52 -19.86
C SER A 214 7.41 -8.37 -19.40
N PRO A 215 6.86 -7.58 -20.34
CA PRO A 215 5.72 -6.70 -20.08
C PRO A 215 4.55 -7.43 -19.41
N SER A 216 3.77 -6.69 -18.64
CA SER A 216 2.59 -7.17 -17.91
C SER A 216 1.29 -6.71 -18.59
N PRO A 217 0.12 -7.32 -18.34
CA PRO A 217 -1.17 -6.79 -18.81
C PRO A 217 -1.40 -5.32 -18.44
N VAL A 218 -0.93 -4.91 -17.25
CA VAL A 218 -0.94 -3.51 -16.78
C VAL A 218 -0.09 -2.60 -17.69
N THR A 219 1.00 -3.11 -18.26
CA THR A 219 1.86 -2.38 -19.21
C THR A 219 1.09 -2.10 -20.50
N TYR A 220 0.44 -3.11 -21.08
CA TYR A 220 -0.42 -2.92 -22.27
C TYR A 220 -1.57 -1.97 -21.95
N ARG A 221 -2.26 -2.13 -20.81
CA ARG A 221 -3.34 -1.23 -20.39
C ARG A 221 -2.90 0.24 -20.32
N HIS A 222 -1.70 0.55 -19.84
CA HIS A 222 -1.17 1.92 -19.79
C HIS A 222 -0.79 2.47 -21.18
N LEU A 223 -0.25 1.63 -22.07
CA LEU A 223 0.07 2.01 -23.44
C LEU A 223 -1.20 2.22 -24.29
N THR A 224 -2.15 1.27 -24.22
CA THR A 224 -3.46 1.37 -24.87
C THR A 224 -4.21 2.63 -24.41
N LYS A 225 -4.19 2.96 -23.10
CA LYS A 225 -4.76 4.22 -22.60
C LYS A 225 -4.10 5.42 -23.27
N GLY A 226 -2.78 5.56 -23.17
CA GLY A 226 -2.05 6.70 -23.73
C GLY A 226 -2.26 6.86 -25.23
N LEU A 227 -2.27 5.76 -25.98
CA LEU A 227 -2.52 5.76 -27.43
C LEU A 227 -3.94 6.20 -27.77
N VAL A 228 -4.96 5.74 -27.04
CA VAL A 228 -6.35 6.19 -27.23
C VAL A 228 -6.50 7.67 -26.86
N ASP A 229 -5.93 8.11 -25.74
CA ASP A 229 -5.93 9.51 -25.30
C ASP A 229 -5.22 10.44 -26.31
N ALA A 230 -4.20 9.93 -27.02
CA ALA A 230 -3.51 10.62 -28.11
C ALA A 230 -4.15 10.40 -29.50
N GLY A 231 -5.34 9.79 -29.59
CA GLY A 231 -6.07 9.56 -30.84
C GLY A 231 -5.52 8.44 -31.75
N ARG A 232 -4.43 7.77 -31.35
CA ARG A 232 -3.75 6.69 -32.10
C ARG A 232 -4.38 5.32 -31.83
N ILE A 233 -5.68 5.23 -32.10
CA ILE A 233 -6.50 4.06 -31.76
C ILE A 233 -6.13 2.82 -32.60
N SER A 234 -5.59 3.00 -33.81
CA SER A 234 -5.05 1.90 -34.64
C SER A 234 -3.91 1.17 -33.93
N ASP A 235 -2.85 1.89 -33.55
CA ASP A 235 -1.72 1.37 -32.78
C ASP A 235 -2.20 0.70 -31.47
N ALA A 236 -3.24 1.24 -30.84
CA ALA A 236 -3.83 0.69 -29.63
C ALA A 236 -4.50 -0.69 -29.85
N ILE A 237 -5.07 -0.94 -31.04
CA ILE A 237 -5.51 -2.29 -31.44
C ILE A 237 -4.30 -3.19 -31.65
N ASP A 238 -3.24 -2.73 -32.32
CA ASP A 238 -2.06 -3.56 -32.57
C ASP A 238 -1.41 -4.02 -31.25
N PHE A 239 -1.37 -3.16 -30.22
CA PHE A 239 -0.97 -3.56 -28.87
C PHE A 239 -1.93 -4.58 -28.21
N LEU A 240 -3.24 -4.52 -28.45
CA LEU A 240 -4.18 -5.57 -28.03
C LEU A 240 -3.90 -6.90 -28.75
N ARG A 241 -3.67 -6.87 -30.07
CA ARG A 241 -3.33 -8.06 -30.86
C ARG A 241 -1.99 -8.66 -30.42
N GLU A 242 -0.98 -7.83 -30.16
CA GLU A 242 0.31 -8.26 -29.61
C GLU A 242 0.17 -8.87 -28.21
N MET A 243 -0.62 -8.26 -27.32
CA MET A 243 -0.91 -8.78 -25.98
C MET A 243 -1.50 -10.20 -26.05
N LEU A 244 -2.51 -10.41 -26.90
CA LEU A 244 -3.15 -11.72 -27.10
C LEU A 244 -2.19 -12.74 -27.73
N ASN A 245 -1.41 -12.33 -28.74
CA ASN A 245 -0.43 -13.20 -29.42
C ASN A 245 0.71 -13.64 -28.50
N LYS A 246 1.09 -12.83 -27.50
CA LYS A 246 2.06 -13.18 -26.44
C LYS A 246 1.47 -14.08 -25.35
N GLY A 247 0.22 -14.55 -25.50
CA GLY A 247 -0.43 -15.48 -24.57
C GLY A 247 -0.92 -14.84 -23.27
N HIS A 248 -1.01 -13.51 -23.19
CA HIS A 248 -1.76 -12.88 -22.11
C HIS A 248 -3.26 -13.09 -22.33
N GLY A 249 -4.00 -13.36 -21.26
CA GLY A 249 -5.46 -13.44 -21.33
C GLY A 249 -6.07 -12.09 -21.72
N ALA A 250 -7.25 -12.13 -22.35
CA ALA A 250 -8.02 -10.92 -22.65
C ALA A 250 -8.35 -10.16 -21.34
N ASP A 251 -7.89 -8.91 -21.24
CA ASP A 251 -8.15 -8.03 -20.11
C ASP A 251 -9.34 -7.11 -20.46
N SER A 252 -10.45 -7.26 -19.72
CA SER A 252 -11.66 -6.46 -19.91
C SER A 252 -11.42 -4.95 -19.82
N LEU A 253 -10.39 -4.50 -19.10
CA LEU A 253 -10.05 -3.09 -18.97
C LEU A 253 -9.31 -2.56 -20.20
N VAL A 254 -8.59 -3.40 -20.95
CA VAL A 254 -7.98 -3.04 -22.24
C VAL A 254 -9.07 -2.91 -23.31
N TYR A 255 -10.01 -3.87 -23.35
CA TYR A 255 -11.18 -3.76 -24.23
C TYR A 255 -12.04 -2.54 -23.89
N ASN A 256 -12.27 -2.23 -22.61
CA ASN A 256 -13.03 -1.03 -22.20
C ASN A 256 -12.41 0.27 -22.72
N ILE A 257 -11.09 0.38 -22.69
CA ILE A 257 -10.36 1.57 -23.18
C ILE A 257 -10.55 1.72 -24.70
N LEU A 258 -10.42 0.64 -25.46
CA LEU A 258 -10.60 0.66 -26.92
C LEU A 258 -12.06 0.92 -27.32
N ILE A 259 -13.02 0.26 -26.67
CA ILE A 259 -14.46 0.48 -26.85
C ILE A 259 -14.80 1.95 -26.57
N GLY A 260 -14.35 2.50 -25.44
CA GLY A 260 -14.51 3.92 -25.11
C GLY A 260 -13.89 4.86 -26.15
N GLY A 261 -12.72 4.51 -26.70
CA GLY A 261 -12.07 5.23 -27.79
C GLY A 261 -12.93 5.27 -29.07
N PHE A 262 -13.42 4.11 -29.53
CA PHE A 262 -14.28 4.04 -30.72
C PHE A 262 -15.64 4.71 -30.52
N LEU A 263 -16.24 4.60 -29.33
CA LEU A 263 -17.45 5.32 -28.97
C LEU A 263 -17.23 6.85 -28.99
N ASN A 264 -16.10 7.34 -28.48
CA ASN A 264 -15.74 8.77 -28.56
C ASN A 264 -15.50 9.25 -30.01
N LEU A 265 -15.08 8.36 -30.92
CA LEU A 265 -15.04 8.63 -32.37
C LEU A 265 -16.42 8.47 -33.07
N GLY A 266 -17.47 8.09 -32.35
CA GLY A 266 -18.80 7.80 -32.91
C GLY A 266 -18.91 6.47 -33.67
N ASN A 267 -17.86 5.64 -33.68
CA ASN A 267 -17.84 4.36 -34.39
C ASN A 267 -18.43 3.24 -33.52
N LEU A 268 -19.76 3.18 -33.48
CA LEU A 268 -20.51 2.16 -32.74
C LEU A 268 -20.30 0.73 -33.28
N GLU A 269 -20.05 0.57 -34.58
CA GLU A 269 -19.82 -0.73 -35.22
C GLU A 269 -18.56 -1.41 -34.64
N ARG A 270 -17.41 -0.73 -34.68
CA ARG A 270 -16.16 -1.24 -34.09
C ARG A 270 -16.22 -1.39 -32.56
N ALA A 271 -16.99 -0.54 -31.88
CA ALA A 271 -17.23 -0.69 -30.45
C ALA A 271 -18.00 -1.99 -30.12
N ASN A 272 -19.00 -2.35 -30.94
CA ASN A 272 -19.76 -3.58 -30.78
C ASN A 272 -18.95 -4.83 -31.19
N GLU A 273 -18.18 -4.78 -32.28
CA GLU A 273 -17.24 -5.87 -32.64
C GLU A 273 -16.30 -6.23 -31.48
N LEU A 274 -15.67 -5.23 -30.85
CA LEU A 274 -14.77 -5.43 -29.72
C LEU A 274 -15.52 -5.89 -28.45
N PHE A 275 -16.80 -5.54 -28.30
CA PHE A 275 -17.64 -6.00 -27.20
C PHE A 275 -18.04 -7.47 -27.35
N ASP A 276 -18.37 -7.93 -28.55
CA ASP A 276 -18.66 -9.32 -28.81
C ASP A 276 -17.39 -10.18 -28.79
N GLU A 277 -16.25 -9.68 -29.29
CA GLU A 277 -14.95 -10.34 -29.10
C GLU A 277 -14.58 -10.48 -27.60
N LEU A 278 -14.90 -9.48 -26.78
CA LEU A 278 -14.75 -9.57 -25.32
C LEU A 278 -15.68 -10.64 -24.72
N ARG A 279 -16.94 -10.74 -25.17
CA ARG A 279 -17.90 -11.75 -24.70
C ARG A 279 -17.47 -13.18 -25.05
N GLU A 280 -16.89 -13.39 -26.24
CA GLU A 280 -16.36 -14.68 -26.65
C GLU A 280 -15.10 -15.09 -25.88
N ARG A 281 -14.18 -14.14 -25.63
CA ARG A 281 -12.89 -14.42 -24.97
C ARG A 281 -12.96 -14.40 -23.45
N CYS A 282 -13.91 -13.71 -22.83
CA CYS A 282 -14.04 -13.55 -21.38
C CYS A 282 -15.39 -14.06 -20.85
N LEU A 283 -15.40 -15.28 -20.29
CA LEU A 283 -16.57 -15.85 -19.59
C LEU A 283 -17.13 -14.99 -18.45
N VAL A 284 -16.27 -14.15 -17.85
CA VAL A 284 -16.64 -13.08 -16.91
C VAL A 284 -15.75 -11.88 -17.23
N TYR A 285 -16.35 -10.71 -17.43
CA TYR A 285 -15.66 -9.43 -17.64
C TYR A 285 -16.29 -8.33 -16.77
N ASP A 286 -15.59 -7.22 -16.58
CA ASP A 286 -16.09 -6.11 -15.76
C ASP A 286 -17.25 -5.37 -16.44
N GLY A 287 -18.36 -5.19 -15.73
CA GLY A 287 -19.53 -4.44 -16.21
C GLY A 287 -19.29 -2.93 -16.40
N VAL A 288 -18.10 -2.41 -16.04
CA VAL A 288 -17.64 -1.07 -16.45
C VAL A 288 -17.79 -0.86 -17.97
N VAL A 289 -17.73 -1.93 -18.78
CA VAL A 289 -17.98 -1.86 -20.24
C VAL A 289 -19.43 -1.49 -20.54
N HIS A 290 -20.41 -2.06 -19.83
CA HIS A 290 -21.81 -1.66 -19.95
C HIS A 290 -22.02 -0.22 -19.47
N ALA A 291 -21.36 0.20 -18.38
CA ALA A 291 -21.40 1.60 -17.91
C ALA A 291 -20.81 2.58 -18.94
N THR A 292 -19.78 2.17 -19.68
CA THR A 292 -19.17 2.96 -20.76
C THR A 292 -20.13 3.11 -21.96
N PHE A 293 -20.81 2.03 -22.37
CA PHE A 293 -21.88 2.11 -23.36
C PHE A 293 -23.06 2.97 -22.88
N MET A 294 -23.48 2.84 -21.62
CA MET A 294 -24.56 3.63 -21.02
C MET A 294 -24.26 5.13 -21.05
N ASP A 295 -23.06 5.54 -20.62
CA ASP A 295 -22.64 6.95 -20.69
C ASP A 295 -22.58 7.48 -22.13
N TRP A 296 -22.22 6.64 -23.09
CA TRP A 296 -22.25 7.02 -24.51
C TRP A 296 -23.67 7.15 -25.08
N TYR A 297 -24.55 6.17 -24.85
CA TYR A 297 -25.93 6.22 -25.32
C TYR A 297 -26.66 7.44 -24.73
N TRP A 298 -26.44 7.77 -23.45
CA TRP A 298 -26.99 8.99 -22.86
C TRP A 298 -26.42 10.31 -23.43
N LYS A 299 -25.14 10.35 -23.82
CA LYS A 299 -24.58 11.48 -24.60
C LYS A 299 -25.21 11.64 -26.00
N GLN A 300 -25.85 10.60 -26.52
CA GLN A 300 -26.58 10.59 -27.80
C GLN A 300 -28.12 10.66 -27.60
N GLU A 301 -28.59 11.02 -26.40
CA GLU A 301 -30.01 11.11 -26.00
C GLU A 301 -30.79 9.77 -26.13
N LYS A 302 -30.08 8.63 -26.23
CA LYS A 302 -30.62 7.27 -26.41
C LYS A 302 -30.90 6.57 -25.08
N ASP A 303 -31.89 7.10 -24.38
CA ASP A 303 -32.34 6.66 -23.05
C ASP A 303 -32.73 5.16 -23.02
N THR A 304 -33.32 4.66 -24.10
CA THR A 304 -33.76 3.27 -24.26
C THR A 304 -32.61 2.26 -24.32
N GLU A 305 -31.66 2.49 -25.23
CA GLU A 305 -30.49 1.61 -25.43
C GLU A 305 -29.55 1.61 -24.21
N ALA A 306 -29.41 2.75 -23.53
CA ALA A 306 -28.69 2.82 -22.25
C ALA A 306 -29.33 1.90 -21.19
N MET A 307 -30.65 1.95 -21.03
CA MET A 307 -31.37 1.12 -20.05
C MET A 307 -31.46 -0.36 -20.47
N GLU A 308 -31.40 -0.67 -21.76
CA GLU A 308 -31.25 -2.05 -22.24
C GLU A 308 -29.87 -2.62 -21.90
N SER A 309 -28.79 -1.86 -22.11
CA SER A 309 -27.43 -2.26 -21.69
C SER A 309 -27.36 -2.56 -20.18
N TYR A 310 -28.02 -1.75 -19.35
CA TYR A 310 -28.14 -1.98 -17.91
C TYR A 310 -28.90 -3.28 -17.58
N ARG A 311 -30.05 -3.53 -18.23
CA ARG A 311 -30.85 -4.76 -18.03
C ARG A 311 -30.08 -6.01 -18.47
N ASN A 312 -29.37 -5.96 -19.60
CA ASN A 312 -28.52 -7.04 -20.11
C ASN A 312 -27.41 -7.42 -19.12
N LEU A 313 -26.89 -6.45 -18.36
CA LEU A 313 -25.92 -6.72 -17.31
C LEU A 313 -26.53 -7.45 -16.10
N LEU A 314 -27.70 -6.99 -15.64
CA LEU A 314 -28.40 -7.56 -14.47
C LEU A 314 -28.90 -9.00 -14.72
N ASP A 315 -29.41 -9.30 -15.91
CA ASP A 315 -29.98 -10.62 -16.27
C ASP A 315 -28.94 -11.76 -16.24
N ARG A 316 -27.65 -11.44 -16.37
CA ARG A 316 -26.54 -12.41 -16.35
C ARG A 316 -26.29 -13.06 -14.98
N GLN A 317 -27.00 -12.65 -13.92
CA GLN A 317 -27.06 -13.28 -12.59
C GLN A 317 -25.72 -13.50 -11.85
N PHE A 318 -24.60 -12.95 -12.35
CA PHE A 318 -23.32 -13.01 -11.66
C PHE A 318 -23.23 -11.95 -10.55
N LYS A 319 -22.37 -12.21 -9.56
CA LYS A 319 -22.09 -11.22 -8.51
C LYS A 319 -21.17 -10.14 -9.06
N MET A 320 -21.77 -9.01 -9.46
CA MET A 320 -21.06 -7.82 -9.93
C MET A 320 -20.03 -7.33 -8.89
N SER A 321 -18.87 -6.86 -9.35
CA SER A 321 -17.83 -6.31 -8.48
C SER A 321 -18.28 -4.97 -7.86
N PRO A 322 -17.86 -4.60 -6.64
CA PRO A 322 -18.11 -3.26 -6.10
C PRO A 322 -17.64 -2.15 -7.04
N VAL A 323 -16.53 -2.36 -7.76
CA VAL A 323 -16.03 -1.41 -8.77
C VAL A 323 -17.05 -1.22 -9.89
N THR A 324 -17.55 -2.32 -10.48
CA THR A 324 -18.62 -2.33 -11.48
C THR A 324 -19.83 -1.53 -10.99
N CYS A 325 -20.33 -1.87 -9.81
CA CYS A 325 -21.54 -1.25 -9.27
C CYS A 325 -21.34 0.23 -8.94
N ASN A 326 -20.17 0.63 -8.43
CA ASN A 326 -19.86 2.03 -8.17
C ASN A 326 -19.89 2.85 -9.47
N THR A 327 -19.26 2.38 -10.57
CA THR A 327 -19.36 3.06 -11.87
C THR A 327 -20.79 3.11 -12.42
N LEU A 328 -21.62 2.07 -12.18
CA LEU A 328 -23.02 2.10 -12.57
C LEU A 328 -23.82 3.12 -11.76
N LEU A 329 -23.58 3.24 -10.45
CA LEU A 329 -24.20 4.26 -9.60
C LEU A 329 -23.80 5.67 -10.07
N GLU A 330 -22.51 5.92 -10.33
CA GLU A 330 -22.02 7.22 -10.82
C GLU A 330 -22.71 7.63 -12.14
N VAL A 331 -22.80 6.71 -13.12
CA VAL A 331 -23.43 7.03 -14.41
C VAL A 331 -24.96 7.14 -14.28
N LEU A 332 -25.63 6.29 -13.50
CA LEU A 332 -27.09 6.40 -13.25
C LEU A 332 -27.45 7.73 -12.58
N LEU A 333 -26.68 8.17 -11.59
CA LEU A 333 -26.91 9.43 -10.88
C LEU A 333 -26.59 10.67 -11.74
N LYS A 334 -25.56 10.58 -12.60
CA LYS A 334 -25.22 11.61 -13.59
C LYS A 334 -26.37 11.91 -14.54
N TYR A 335 -27.15 10.90 -14.95
CA TYR A 335 -28.32 11.05 -15.83
C TYR A 335 -29.67 10.94 -15.08
N ASP A 336 -29.66 11.31 -13.79
CA ASP A 336 -30.82 11.47 -12.90
C ASP A 336 -31.70 10.21 -12.66
N LYS A 337 -31.20 9.01 -13.01
CA LYS A 337 -31.88 7.71 -12.82
C LYS A 337 -31.82 7.22 -11.35
N LYS A 338 -32.34 8.05 -10.46
CA LYS A 338 -32.22 7.94 -8.99
C LYS A 338 -32.96 6.73 -8.41
N ALA A 339 -34.07 6.31 -9.02
CA ALA A 339 -34.83 5.15 -8.56
C ALA A 339 -34.01 3.86 -8.78
N GLU A 340 -33.40 3.74 -9.95
CA GLU A 340 -32.56 2.61 -10.35
C GLU A 340 -31.22 2.59 -9.61
N ALA A 341 -30.59 3.75 -9.41
CA ALA A 341 -29.40 3.87 -8.55
C ALA A 341 -29.70 3.47 -7.10
N SER A 342 -30.83 3.93 -6.54
CA SER A 342 -31.28 3.54 -5.21
C SER A 342 -31.57 2.04 -5.12
N ALA A 343 -32.25 1.46 -6.11
CA ALA A 343 -32.50 0.01 -6.17
C ALA A 343 -31.21 -0.81 -6.23
N LEU A 344 -30.24 -0.39 -7.06
CA LEU A 344 -28.90 -1.00 -7.13
C LEU A 344 -28.17 -0.91 -5.79
N PHE A 345 -28.19 0.25 -5.13
CA PHE A 345 -27.56 0.43 -3.82
C PHE A 345 -28.17 -0.49 -2.74
N HIS A 346 -29.51 -0.63 -2.68
CA HIS A 346 -30.16 -1.60 -1.80
C HIS A 346 -29.74 -3.04 -2.14
N GLN A 347 -29.68 -3.40 -3.43
CA GLN A 347 -29.22 -4.72 -3.89
C GLN A 347 -27.75 -4.99 -3.48
N MET A 348 -26.88 -3.98 -3.51
CA MET A 348 -25.50 -4.10 -3.02
C MET A 348 -25.46 -4.32 -1.50
N LEU A 349 -26.21 -3.53 -0.72
CA LEU A 349 -26.29 -3.67 0.73
C LEU A 349 -26.80 -5.06 1.16
N ASP A 350 -27.84 -5.56 0.50
CA ASP A 350 -28.40 -6.90 0.75
C ASP A 350 -27.43 -8.04 0.41
N ASN A 351 -26.58 -7.84 -0.60
CA ASN A 351 -25.52 -8.80 -0.97
C ASN A 351 -24.27 -8.72 -0.08
N HIS A 352 -24.08 -7.65 0.71
CA HIS A 352 -22.90 -7.43 1.53
C HIS A 352 -22.82 -8.42 2.69
N THR A 353 -22.00 -9.45 2.53
CA THR A 353 -21.96 -10.65 3.38
C THR A 353 -20.52 -11.01 3.78
N PRO A 354 -19.76 -10.12 4.47
CA PRO A 354 -18.38 -10.38 4.84
C PRO A 354 -18.25 -11.51 5.88
N PRO A 355 -17.24 -12.40 5.76
CA PRO A 355 -16.09 -12.30 4.86
C PRO A 355 -16.29 -12.92 3.47
N ASN A 356 -17.47 -13.47 3.16
CA ASN A 356 -17.68 -14.26 1.94
C ASN A 356 -17.79 -13.40 0.67
N PHE A 357 -18.45 -12.24 0.77
CA PHE A 357 -18.54 -11.29 -0.34
C PHE A 357 -18.72 -9.87 0.19
N GLN A 358 -17.80 -8.98 -0.17
CA GLN A 358 -17.89 -7.55 0.09
C GLN A 358 -18.51 -6.87 -1.14
N ALA A 359 -19.80 -6.52 -1.05
CA ALA A 359 -20.57 -5.93 -2.15
C ALA A 359 -20.55 -4.39 -2.21
N VAL A 360 -20.15 -3.74 -1.11
CA VAL A 360 -20.02 -2.28 -0.95
C VAL A 360 -18.66 -1.96 -0.36
N ASN A 361 -18.13 -0.79 -0.68
CA ASN A 361 -16.92 -0.22 -0.09
C ASN A 361 -17.19 1.24 0.33
N SER A 362 -16.16 1.94 0.84
CA SER A 362 -16.27 3.35 1.23
C SER A 362 -16.72 4.24 0.07
N ASP A 363 -16.23 3.98 -1.15
CA ASP A 363 -16.60 4.73 -2.34
C ASP A 363 -18.10 4.60 -2.66
N THR A 364 -18.71 3.42 -2.48
CA THR A 364 -20.15 3.24 -2.68
C THR A 364 -20.97 4.22 -1.84
N PHE A 365 -20.62 4.37 -0.55
CA PHE A 365 -21.29 5.32 0.34
C PHE A 365 -20.93 6.76 -0.01
N ASN A 366 -19.67 7.04 -0.36
CA ASN A 366 -19.25 8.37 -0.80
C ASN A 366 -20.09 8.83 -2.02
N ILE A 367 -20.26 7.99 -3.04
CA ILE A 367 -21.07 8.30 -4.23
C ILE A 367 -22.51 8.68 -3.85
N MET A 368 -23.19 7.83 -3.08
CA MET A 368 -24.59 8.05 -2.70
C MET A 368 -24.76 9.26 -1.76
N VAL A 369 -23.81 9.52 -0.85
CA VAL A 369 -23.84 10.66 0.06
C VAL A 369 -23.54 11.97 -0.67
N ASN A 370 -22.56 11.99 -1.58
CA ASN A 370 -22.25 13.16 -2.41
C ASN A 370 -23.44 13.57 -3.29
N GLU A 371 -24.23 12.61 -3.77
CA GLU A 371 -25.49 12.89 -4.47
C GLU A 371 -26.55 13.55 -3.56
N CYS A 372 -26.76 13.05 -2.34
CA CYS A 372 -27.67 13.69 -1.39
C CYS A 372 -27.29 15.16 -1.13
N PHE A 373 -25.99 15.47 -1.02
CA PHE A 373 -25.49 16.84 -0.95
C PHE A 373 -25.73 17.65 -2.23
N ARG A 374 -25.46 17.09 -3.42
CA ARG A 374 -25.73 17.74 -4.72
C ARG A 374 -27.21 18.15 -4.87
N LEU A 375 -28.12 17.37 -4.31
CA LEU A 375 -29.56 17.63 -4.32
C LEU A 375 -30.07 18.48 -3.15
N GLY A 376 -29.20 18.92 -2.22
CA GLY A 376 -29.60 19.64 -1.00
C GLY A 376 -30.36 18.78 0.04
N LYS A 377 -30.44 17.47 -0.17
CA LYS A 377 -31.16 16.48 0.67
C LYS A 377 -30.31 16.03 1.85
N ILE A 378 -29.87 16.96 2.69
CA ILE A 378 -28.83 16.69 3.70
C ILE A 378 -29.29 15.71 4.79
N SER A 379 -30.58 15.71 5.16
CA SER A 379 -31.14 14.71 6.09
C SER A 379 -31.00 13.28 5.57
N GLU A 380 -31.24 13.07 4.27
CA GLU A 380 -31.11 11.76 3.60
C GLU A 380 -29.65 11.29 3.56
N ALA A 381 -28.67 12.20 3.53
CA ALA A 381 -27.24 11.86 3.57
C ALA A 381 -26.87 11.08 4.84
N ILE A 382 -27.43 11.46 6.00
CA ILE A 382 -27.21 10.78 7.28
C ILE A 382 -27.87 9.41 7.30
N GLU A 383 -29.06 9.28 6.72
CA GLU A 383 -29.78 7.99 6.60
C GLU A 383 -29.04 7.03 5.66
N VAL A 384 -28.59 7.50 4.49
CA VAL A 384 -27.77 6.75 3.53
C VAL A 384 -26.47 6.29 4.16
N PHE A 385 -25.78 7.15 4.91
CA PHE A 385 -24.55 6.79 5.62
C PHE A 385 -24.76 5.69 6.68
N ARG A 386 -25.88 5.72 7.39
CA ARG A 386 -26.22 4.72 8.43
C ARG A 386 -26.92 3.47 7.87
N LYS A 387 -27.12 3.38 6.56
CA LYS A 387 -27.93 2.33 5.93
C LYS A 387 -27.21 0.98 5.90
N ALA A 388 -27.89 -0.05 6.39
CA ALA A 388 -27.51 -1.44 6.24
C ALA A 388 -28.47 -2.16 5.27
N GLY A 389 -28.14 -3.39 4.89
CA GLY A 389 -29.05 -4.23 4.12
C GLY A 389 -30.30 -4.60 4.91
N THR A 390 -31.37 -4.92 4.19
CA THR A 390 -32.64 -5.42 4.73
C THR A 390 -32.57 -6.92 5.03
N GLN A 391 -31.72 -7.66 4.30
CA GLN A 391 -31.62 -9.11 4.44
C GLN A 391 -30.99 -9.52 5.79
N PRO A 392 -31.53 -10.54 6.50
CA PRO A 392 -31.00 -11.01 7.80
C PRO A 392 -29.56 -11.55 7.79
N LYS A 393 -28.95 -11.71 6.61
CA LYS A 393 -27.55 -12.13 6.42
C LYS A 393 -26.61 -10.96 6.09
N SER A 394 -27.16 -9.81 5.70
CA SER A 394 -26.38 -8.61 5.45
C SER A 394 -25.75 -8.11 6.75
N LYS A 395 -24.69 -7.32 6.63
CA LYS A 395 -24.03 -6.68 7.78
C LYS A 395 -23.84 -5.19 7.48
N PRO A 396 -23.87 -4.31 8.49
CA PRO A 396 -23.40 -2.94 8.34
C PRO A 396 -21.96 -2.94 7.82
N PHE A 397 -21.67 -2.08 6.85
CA PHE A 397 -20.30 -1.93 6.35
C PHE A 397 -19.44 -1.16 7.37
N ALA A 398 -18.26 -1.71 7.69
CA ALA A 398 -17.26 -1.03 8.50
C ALA A 398 -16.42 -0.10 7.60
N MET A 399 -16.82 1.17 7.54
CA MET A 399 -16.13 2.20 6.76
C MET A 399 -14.76 2.54 7.37
N ASP A 400 -13.80 2.86 6.51
CA ASP A 400 -12.46 3.28 6.89
C ASP A 400 -12.37 4.80 7.16
N ALA A 401 -11.22 5.25 7.68
CA ALA A 401 -11.00 6.67 7.97
C ALA A 401 -11.11 7.56 6.71
N ALA A 402 -10.78 7.03 5.51
CA ALA A 402 -10.88 7.79 4.26
C ALA A 402 -12.34 8.08 3.86
N GLY A 403 -13.25 7.10 4.01
CA GLY A 403 -14.69 7.31 3.80
C GLY A 403 -15.28 8.30 4.82
N TYR A 404 -14.98 8.12 6.11
CA TYR A 404 -15.38 9.08 7.15
C TYR A 404 -14.90 10.50 6.85
N ASN A 405 -13.64 10.66 6.44
CA ASN A 405 -13.05 11.93 6.04
C ASN A 405 -13.79 12.57 4.84
N ASN A 406 -14.16 11.80 3.81
CA ASN A 406 -14.89 12.34 2.65
C ASN A 406 -16.25 12.92 3.07
N ILE A 407 -17.00 12.16 3.88
CA ILE A 407 -18.34 12.52 4.32
C ILE A 407 -18.30 13.71 5.30
N MET A 408 -17.39 13.70 6.28
CA MET A 408 -17.15 14.85 7.16
C MET A 408 -16.78 16.11 6.38
N GLY A 409 -15.94 15.98 5.34
CA GLY A 409 -15.58 17.07 4.44
C GLY A 409 -16.81 17.70 3.77
N LYS A 410 -17.78 16.89 3.35
CA LYS A 410 -19.04 17.39 2.76
C LYS A 410 -19.94 18.09 3.77
N PHE A 411 -20.10 17.56 4.99
CA PHE A 411 -20.82 18.29 6.06
C PHE A 411 -20.14 19.64 6.35
N CYS A 412 -18.81 19.69 6.36
CA CYS A 412 -18.05 20.93 6.55
C CYS A 412 -18.15 21.91 5.37
N GLU A 413 -18.22 21.44 4.12
CA GLU A 413 -18.43 22.28 2.93
C GLU A 413 -19.82 22.93 2.92
N HIS A 414 -20.82 22.29 3.52
CA HIS A 414 -22.19 22.78 3.63
C HIS A 414 -22.51 23.50 4.96
N GLY A 415 -21.50 23.84 5.79
CA GLY A 415 -21.69 24.60 7.04
C GLY A 415 -22.40 23.82 8.16
N LEU A 416 -22.24 22.49 8.19
CA LEU A 416 -22.86 21.59 9.16
C LEU A 416 -21.81 20.88 10.01
N VAL A 417 -20.86 21.66 10.54
CA VAL A 417 -19.72 21.13 11.29
C VAL A 417 -20.16 20.35 12.55
N SER A 418 -21.29 20.67 13.16
CA SER A 418 -21.85 19.88 14.28
C SER A 418 -22.34 18.47 13.91
N GLU A 419 -22.57 18.14 12.63
CA GLU A 419 -22.74 16.74 12.21
C GLU A 419 -21.39 16.08 11.92
N ALA A 420 -20.41 16.82 11.39
CA ALA A 420 -19.04 16.32 11.22
C ALA A 420 -18.36 15.99 12.58
N GLU A 421 -18.63 16.78 13.63
CA GLU A 421 -18.25 16.51 15.02
C GLU A 421 -18.80 15.17 15.53
N LYS A 422 -20.09 14.91 15.29
CA LYS A 422 -20.74 13.64 15.67
C LYS A 422 -20.13 12.46 14.94
N LEU A 423 -19.86 12.60 13.64
CA LEU A 423 -19.18 11.57 12.84
C LEU A 423 -17.75 11.29 13.33
N PHE A 424 -16.99 12.32 13.71
CA PHE A 424 -15.65 12.18 14.28
C PHE A 424 -15.67 11.47 15.66
N GLY A 425 -16.68 11.75 16.48
CA GLY A 425 -16.97 10.96 17.70
C GLY A 425 -17.32 9.50 17.38
N GLU A 426 -18.09 9.27 16.32
CA GLU A 426 -18.51 7.95 15.84
C GLU A 426 -17.32 7.10 15.33
N MET A 427 -16.31 7.72 14.70
CA MET A 427 -15.04 7.04 14.34
C MET A 427 -14.39 6.43 15.59
N SER A 428 -14.26 7.25 16.63
CA SER A 428 -13.60 6.88 17.89
C SER A 428 -14.31 5.71 18.59
N THR A 429 -15.65 5.73 18.64
CA THR A 429 -16.43 4.63 19.26
C THR A 429 -16.43 3.34 18.42
N LYS A 430 -16.37 3.45 17.09
CA LYS A 430 -16.23 2.31 16.16
C LYS A 430 -14.80 1.79 16.01
N SER A 431 -13.85 2.27 16.83
CA SER A 431 -12.42 1.90 16.77
C SER A 431 -11.72 2.24 15.43
N VAL A 432 -12.27 3.20 14.68
CA VAL A 432 -11.61 3.79 13.50
C VAL A 432 -10.72 4.92 13.98
N ILE A 433 -9.40 4.72 13.95
CA ILE A 433 -8.42 5.71 14.40
C ILE A 433 -8.49 6.94 13.47
N PRO A 434 -8.80 8.15 13.98
CA PRO A 434 -8.77 9.37 13.17
C PRO A 434 -7.34 9.69 12.72
N ASP A 435 -7.18 10.15 11.48
CA ASP A 435 -5.88 10.50 10.92
C ASP A 435 -5.64 12.03 10.90
N MET A 436 -4.47 12.45 10.41
CA MET A 436 -4.15 13.87 10.27
C MET A 436 -5.18 14.62 9.40
N ASN A 437 -5.78 13.93 8.42
CA ASN A 437 -6.75 14.51 7.52
C ASN A 437 -8.13 14.65 8.19
N SER A 438 -8.51 13.73 9.10
CA SER A 438 -9.69 13.87 9.96
C SER A 438 -9.64 15.15 10.81
N TYR A 439 -8.52 15.38 11.50
CA TYR A 439 -8.31 16.60 12.28
C TYR A 439 -8.23 17.85 11.39
N ARG A 440 -7.52 17.75 10.27
CA ARG A 440 -7.40 18.87 9.32
C ARG A 440 -8.75 19.32 8.79
N ILE A 441 -9.65 18.42 8.41
CA ILE A 441 -10.95 18.77 7.83
C ILE A 441 -11.79 19.61 8.81
N LEU A 442 -11.82 19.23 10.08
CA LEU A 442 -12.51 20.00 11.12
C LEU A 442 -11.82 21.34 11.41
N ILE A 443 -10.48 21.38 11.50
CA ILE A 443 -9.76 22.63 11.75
C ILE A 443 -9.87 23.61 10.56
N ASP A 444 -9.78 23.13 9.32
CA ASP A 444 -10.01 23.92 8.09
C ASP A 444 -11.49 24.34 7.93
N SER A 445 -12.44 23.80 8.70
CA SER A 445 -13.85 24.25 8.73
C SER A 445 -14.14 25.22 9.88
N TYR A 446 -13.65 24.96 11.10
CA TYR A 446 -13.75 25.91 12.22
C TYR A 446 -13.11 27.26 11.89
N LEU A 447 -11.98 27.28 11.17
CA LEU A 447 -11.34 28.51 10.68
C LEU A 447 -12.21 29.30 9.68
N LYS A 448 -13.15 28.65 8.96
CA LYS A 448 -14.10 29.32 8.05
C LYS A 448 -15.32 29.85 8.80
N GLU A 449 -15.78 29.12 9.81
CA GLU A 449 -16.95 29.48 10.65
C GLU A 449 -16.60 30.45 11.79
N ASP A 450 -15.35 30.92 11.86
CA ASP A 450 -14.80 31.78 12.93
C ASP A 450 -14.81 31.17 14.34
N ARG A 451 -14.93 29.84 14.43
CA ARG A 451 -15.02 29.05 15.68
C ARG A 451 -13.64 28.81 16.30
N MET A 452 -12.97 29.90 16.68
CA MET A 452 -11.56 29.88 17.09
C MET A 452 -11.28 29.04 18.35
N ASP A 453 -12.22 28.95 19.29
CA ASP A 453 -12.01 28.16 20.51
C ASP A 453 -12.06 26.65 20.21
N ASP A 454 -12.87 26.23 19.24
CA ASP A 454 -12.90 24.86 18.71
C ASP A 454 -11.63 24.52 17.91
N VAL A 455 -11.10 25.47 17.12
CA VAL A 455 -9.78 25.33 16.45
C VAL A 455 -8.71 24.98 17.47
N VAL A 456 -8.67 25.72 18.58
CA VAL A 456 -7.71 25.51 19.66
C VAL A 456 -7.93 24.14 20.31
N GLN A 457 -9.18 23.80 20.67
CA GLN A 457 -9.48 22.50 21.27
C GLN A 457 -9.05 21.32 20.38
N PHE A 458 -9.41 21.32 19.09
CA PHE A 458 -9.09 20.22 18.17
C PHE A 458 -7.62 20.17 17.76
N PHE A 459 -6.93 21.31 17.62
CA PHE A 459 -5.49 21.31 17.37
C PHE A 459 -4.72 20.72 18.57
N ASN A 460 -5.10 21.07 19.80
CA ASN A 460 -4.50 20.46 20.98
C ASN A 460 -4.87 18.98 21.14
N LYS A 461 -6.09 18.57 20.76
CA LYS A 461 -6.48 17.16 20.72
C LYS A 461 -5.59 16.33 19.77
N MET A 462 -5.32 16.85 18.57
CA MET A 462 -4.41 16.25 17.58
C MET A 462 -2.99 16.07 18.14
N VAL A 463 -2.47 17.07 18.87
CA VAL A 463 -1.09 17.07 19.41
C VAL A 463 -0.97 16.23 20.70
N VAL A 464 -1.93 16.33 21.62
CA VAL A 464 -1.84 15.79 22.98
C VAL A 464 -2.44 14.38 23.10
N GLU A 465 -3.62 14.11 22.55
CA GLU A 465 -4.27 12.80 22.65
C GLU A 465 -3.79 11.84 21.57
N SER A 466 -3.66 12.31 20.33
CA SER A 466 -3.33 11.45 19.17
C SER A 466 -1.84 11.40 18.82
N GLY A 467 -1.01 12.31 19.36
CA GLY A 467 0.43 12.35 19.12
C GLY A 467 0.83 12.50 17.65
N LEU A 468 -0.07 13.02 16.81
CA LEU A 468 0.12 13.05 15.36
C LEU A 468 1.15 14.10 14.96
N ARG A 469 2.06 13.73 14.05
CA ARG A 469 3.04 14.66 13.48
C ARG A 469 2.36 15.56 12.46
N TYR A 470 2.09 16.80 12.83
CA TYR A 470 1.56 17.82 11.94
C TYR A 470 2.55 18.20 10.82
N ASN A 471 2.02 18.74 9.72
CA ASN A 471 2.81 19.39 8.67
C ASN A 471 3.16 20.82 9.10
N VAL A 472 4.44 21.22 9.00
CA VAL A 472 4.93 22.55 9.41
C VAL A 472 4.18 23.67 8.68
N THR A 473 3.97 23.54 7.37
CA THR A 473 3.24 24.53 6.56
C THR A 473 1.78 24.66 7.00
N TYR A 474 1.15 23.55 7.41
CA TYR A 474 -0.21 23.56 7.92
C TYR A 474 -0.30 24.21 9.31
N CYS A 475 0.64 23.93 10.21
CA CYS A 475 0.69 24.59 11.52
C CYS A 475 0.98 26.09 11.40
N ASN A 476 1.91 26.50 10.52
CA ASN A 476 2.12 27.90 10.16
C ASN A 476 0.80 28.57 9.73
N LYS A 477 0.01 27.94 8.85
CA LYS A 477 -1.31 28.46 8.42
C LYS A 477 -2.28 28.66 9.60
N VAL A 478 -2.41 27.65 10.47
CA VAL A 478 -3.34 27.73 11.62
C VAL A 478 -2.94 28.84 12.60
N LEU A 479 -1.64 28.97 12.89
CA LEU A 479 -1.13 30.01 13.79
C LEU A 479 -1.25 31.42 13.18
N ASP A 480 -0.95 31.59 11.89
CA ASP A 480 -1.09 32.86 11.16
C ASP A 480 -2.57 33.32 11.09
N GLU A 481 -3.50 32.40 10.90
CA GLU A 481 -4.93 32.72 10.86
C GLU A 481 -5.49 33.09 12.25
N LEU A 482 -5.09 32.38 13.31
CA LEU A 482 -5.39 32.77 14.71
C LEU A 482 -4.83 34.17 15.03
N VAL A 483 -3.61 34.46 14.58
CA VAL A 483 -2.96 35.77 14.76
C VAL A 483 -3.73 36.90 14.07
N LYS A 484 -4.14 36.73 12.80
CA LYS A 484 -4.95 37.73 12.08
C LYS A 484 -6.29 38.02 12.75
N LYS A 485 -6.80 37.06 13.51
CA LYS A 485 -8.09 37.11 14.22
C LYS A 485 -7.97 37.63 15.66
N GLY A 486 -6.78 38.07 16.09
CA GLY A 486 -6.54 38.57 17.46
C GLY A 486 -6.48 37.48 18.53
N LYS A 487 -6.50 36.20 18.14
CA LYS A 487 -6.43 35.01 19.01
C LYS A 487 -4.98 34.59 19.27
N VAL A 488 -4.14 35.60 19.56
CA VAL A 488 -2.67 35.44 19.69
C VAL A 488 -2.29 34.72 20.98
N GLU A 489 -3.08 34.82 22.04
CA GLU A 489 -2.81 34.16 23.32
C GLU A 489 -3.07 32.65 23.25
N GLU A 490 -4.09 32.24 22.51
CA GLU A 490 -4.42 30.85 22.25
C GLU A 490 -3.42 30.22 21.26
N ALA A 491 -2.96 31.00 20.26
CA ALA A 491 -1.82 30.61 19.41
C ALA A 491 -0.53 30.40 20.23
N ALA A 492 -0.30 31.22 21.26
CA ALA A 492 0.80 31.04 22.20
C ALA A 492 0.65 29.79 23.08
N GLU A 493 -0.57 29.48 23.54
CA GLU A 493 -0.87 28.29 24.35
C GLU A 493 -0.73 26.99 23.53
N ILE A 494 -1.09 27.00 22.23
CA ILE A 494 -0.82 25.92 21.28
C ILE A 494 0.69 25.70 21.14
N LEU A 495 1.44 26.76 20.84
CA LEU A 495 2.88 26.67 20.59
C LEU A 495 3.67 26.24 21.84
N GLY A 496 3.24 26.73 23.01
CA GLY A 496 3.76 26.29 24.32
C GLY A 496 3.62 24.78 24.50
N ARG A 497 2.41 24.22 24.34
CA ARG A 497 2.18 22.76 24.48
C ARG A 497 2.91 21.93 23.42
N MET A 498 3.10 22.44 22.20
CA MET A 498 3.94 21.77 21.20
C MET A 498 5.41 21.71 21.64
N GLY A 499 5.93 22.79 22.24
CA GLY A 499 7.31 22.89 22.70
C GLY A 499 7.66 22.07 23.95
N GLU A 500 6.67 21.51 24.65
CA GLU A 500 6.84 20.64 25.82
C GLU A 500 6.85 19.13 25.49
N ARG A 501 6.66 18.76 24.22
CA ARG A 501 6.50 17.37 23.76
C ARG A 501 7.58 17.00 22.74
N ASP A 502 7.65 15.72 22.37
CA ASP A 502 8.60 15.21 21.37
C ASP A 502 8.47 15.87 19.97
N VAL A 503 7.32 16.49 19.67
CA VAL A 503 7.02 17.12 18.37
C VAL A 503 7.47 18.59 18.34
N LYS A 504 8.78 18.80 18.54
CA LYS A 504 9.43 20.12 18.57
C LYS A 504 8.96 21.03 17.42
N PRO A 505 8.53 22.27 17.70
CA PRO A 505 8.18 23.24 16.67
C PRO A 505 9.38 23.59 15.77
N ALA A 506 9.11 23.93 14.51
CA ALA A 506 10.04 24.68 13.66
C ALA A 506 10.15 26.15 14.09
N ALA A 507 11.25 26.81 13.71
CA ALA A 507 11.50 28.23 14.01
C ALA A 507 10.41 29.18 13.48
N THR A 508 9.77 28.84 12.35
CA THR A 508 8.70 29.66 11.74
C THR A 508 7.47 29.81 12.64
N HIS A 509 7.13 28.80 13.45
CA HIS A 509 6.00 28.88 14.37
C HIS A 509 6.28 29.91 15.48
N TYR A 510 7.50 29.91 16.03
CA TYR A 510 7.95 30.92 16.99
C TYR A 510 8.04 32.31 16.36
N GLU A 511 8.47 32.43 15.10
CA GLU A 511 8.52 33.72 14.39
C GLU A 511 7.12 34.34 14.19
N ILE A 512 6.14 33.55 13.76
CA ILE A 512 4.74 33.99 13.61
C ILE A 512 4.17 34.47 14.96
N VAL A 513 4.24 33.63 16.00
CA VAL A 513 3.55 33.90 17.27
C VAL A 513 4.28 34.95 18.13
N ILE A 514 5.61 34.92 18.21
CA ILE A 514 6.36 35.92 19.00
C ILE A 514 6.28 37.29 18.34
N SER A 515 6.36 37.39 17.00
CA SER A 515 6.21 38.69 16.33
C SER A 515 4.79 39.26 16.45
N ALA A 516 3.76 38.41 16.58
CA ALA A 516 2.40 38.83 16.90
C ALA A 516 2.26 39.34 18.35
N LEU A 517 2.74 38.57 19.34
CA LEU A 517 2.71 38.97 20.76
C LEU A 517 3.42 40.30 21.01
N CYS A 518 4.53 40.57 20.32
CA CYS A 518 5.23 41.85 20.43
C CYS A 518 4.44 43.02 19.81
N LYS A 519 3.63 42.78 18.77
CA LYS A 519 2.75 43.81 18.17
C LYS A 519 1.53 44.12 19.05
N GLU A 520 1.04 43.13 19.81
CA GLU A 520 -0.01 43.33 20.82
C GLU A 520 0.50 43.83 22.18
N GLY A 521 1.81 44.07 22.34
CA GLY A 521 2.42 44.48 23.61
C GLY A 521 2.46 43.40 24.70
N LYS A 522 2.12 42.14 24.37
CA LYS A 522 2.04 41.01 25.31
C LYS A 522 3.43 40.38 25.57
N LEU A 523 4.36 41.24 25.99
CA LEU A 523 5.80 40.94 26.06
C LEU A 523 6.14 39.72 26.92
N ASP A 524 5.47 39.52 28.07
CA ASP A 524 5.81 38.42 28.98
C ASP A 524 5.58 37.04 28.35
N LYS A 525 4.44 36.84 27.67
CA LYS A 525 4.18 35.62 26.90
C LYS A 525 5.16 35.46 25.73
N GLY A 526 5.55 36.56 25.09
CA GLY A 526 6.58 36.57 24.04
C GLY A 526 7.95 36.12 24.55
N ARG A 527 8.35 36.61 25.73
CA ARG A 527 9.59 36.25 26.42
C ARG A 527 9.61 34.78 26.84
N ASP A 528 8.51 34.26 27.38
CA ASP A 528 8.43 32.85 27.81
C ASP A 528 8.54 31.87 26.63
N LEU A 529 7.90 32.19 25.50
CA LEU A 529 8.05 31.45 24.24
C LEU A 529 9.47 31.57 23.67
N LEU A 530 10.08 32.76 23.70
CA LEU A 530 11.48 32.95 23.28
C LEU A 530 12.42 32.07 24.11
N GLY A 531 12.24 32.07 25.44
CA GLY A 531 12.95 31.18 26.34
C GLY A 531 12.66 29.70 26.09
N GLN A 532 11.46 29.32 25.65
CA GLN A 532 11.15 27.95 25.25
C GLN A 532 11.85 27.56 23.95
N MET A 533 11.89 28.44 22.94
CA MET A 533 12.62 28.24 21.68
C MET A 533 14.11 27.99 21.93
N VAL A 534 14.74 28.81 22.79
CA VAL A 534 16.14 28.65 23.21
C VAL A 534 16.33 27.33 23.97
N ARG A 535 15.51 27.02 24.99
CA ARG A 535 15.56 25.73 25.73
C ARG A 535 15.42 24.51 24.81
N ASN A 536 14.62 24.62 23.74
CA ASN A 536 14.45 23.57 22.75
C ASN A 536 15.62 23.41 21.76
N GLY A 537 16.63 24.30 21.82
CA GLY A 537 17.80 24.27 20.94
C GLY A 537 17.51 24.75 19.52
N ILE A 538 16.47 25.57 19.34
CA ILE A 538 16.06 26.11 18.05
C ILE A 538 16.77 27.45 17.85
N VAL A 539 17.49 27.60 16.73
CA VAL A 539 18.19 28.83 16.38
C VAL A 539 17.16 29.91 16.02
N SER A 540 17.23 31.06 16.69
CA SER A 540 16.39 32.22 16.37
C SER A 540 16.69 32.71 14.95
N PRO A 541 15.67 32.95 14.10
CA PRO A 541 15.83 33.72 12.87
C PRO A 541 16.43 35.10 13.18
N PRO A 542 17.33 35.65 12.35
CA PRO A 542 17.85 37.01 12.53
C PRO A 542 16.73 38.06 12.49
N THR A 543 15.80 37.91 11.54
CA THR A 543 14.55 38.68 11.42
C THR A 543 13.78 38.78 12.73
N LEU A 544 13.55 37.64 13.39
CA LEU A 544 12.87 37.59 14.68
C LEU A 544 13.71 38.22 15.80
N ARG A 545 15.03 37.96 15.81
CA ARG A 545 15.94 38.49 16.83
C ARG A 545 15.98 40.01 16.82
N ASP A 546 16.16 40.60 15.65
CA ASP A 546 16.29 42.05 15.49
C ASP A 546 14.98 42.75 15.85
N PHE A 547 13.83 42.21 15.38
CA PHE A 547 12.50 42.71 15.72
C PHE A 547 12.18 42.64 17.22
N VAL A 548 12.47 41.50 17.87
CA VAL A 548 12.22 41.33 19.32
C VAL A 548 13.17 42.19 20.16
N SER A 549 14.40 42.42 19.69
CA SER A 549 15.32 43.34 20.36
C SER A 549 14.81 44.79 20.27
N GLU A 550 14.32 45.21 19.10
CA GLU A 550 13.77 46.57 18.89
C GLU A 550 12.50 46.82 19.71
N THR A 551 11.58 45.85 19.78
CA THR A 551 10.32 46.02 20.55
C THR A 551 10.55 46.05 22.06
N PHE A 552 11.41 45.18 22.60
CA PHE A 552 11.76 45.21 24.01
C PHE A 552 12.67 46.40 24.38
N GLU A 553 13.43 46.97 23.43
CA GLU A 553 14.20 48.20 23.66
C GLU A 553 13.30 49.44 23.80
N LYS A 554 12.26 49.56 22.98
CA LYS A 554 11.25 50.64 23.08
C LYS A 554 10.52 50.65 24.43
N GLU A 555 10.30 49.47 25.00
CA GLU A 555 9.67 49.25 26.31
C GLU A 555 10.68 49.17 27.48
N GLY A 556 11.98 49.43 27.22
CA GLY A 556 13.02 49.45 28.26
C GLY A 556 13.41 48.08 28.87
N ARG A 557 12.92 46.98 28.30
CA ARG A 557 13.06 45.59 28.80
C ARG A 557 14.11 44.76 28.06
N LYS A 558 14.93 45.38 27.21
CA LYS A 558 15.99 44.77 26.38
C LYS A 558 16.88 43.75 27.14
N ASP A 559 17.24 44.10 28.37
CA ASP A 559 17.99 43.28 29.32
C ASP A 559 17.45 41.84 29.49
N GLU A 560 16.14 41.64 29.41
CA GLU A 560 15.52 40.31 29.56
C GLU A 560 15.72 39.43 28.33
N VAL A 561 15.74 40.04 27.14
CA VAL A 561 15.92 39.40 25.84
C VAL A 561 17.39 39.07 25.58
N ASP A 562 18.29 40.00 25.87
CA ASP A 562 19.73 39.77 25.72
C ASP A 562 20.24 38.69 26.68
N ARG A 563 19.69 38.58 27.90
CA ARG A 563 19.96 37.45 28.81
C ARG A 563 19.50 36.11 28.25
N LEU A 564 18.36 36.06 27.53
CA LEU A 564 17.88 34.83 26.88
C LEU A 564 18.73 34.45 25.66
N PHE A 565 19.17 35.41 24.85
CA PHE A 565 20.08 35.13 23.73
C PHE A 565 21.51 34.78 24.18
N ALA A 566 21.97 35.30 25.33
CA ALA A 566 23.23 34.90 25.96
C ALA A 566 23.18 33.50 26.60
N MET A 567 21.98 32.92 26.77
CA MET A 567 21.78 31.65 27.46
C MET A 567 22.24 30.45 26.62
N ARG A 568 23.55 30.15 26.65
CA ARG A 568 24.14 28.97 25.99
C ARG A 568 23.46 27.68 26.44
N VAL A 569 22.79 27.01 25.50
CA VAL A 569 22.23 25.67 25.68
C VAL A 569 23.36 24.66 25.90
N GLY A 570 23.55 24.24 27.14
CA GLY A 570 24.41 23.09 27.46
C GLY A 570 23.81 21.78 26.92
N PRO A 571 24.63 20.72 26.71
CA PRO A 571 24.12 19.43 26.26
C PRO A 571 23.10 18.88 27.27
N VAL A 572 21.94 18.46 26.78
CA VAL A 572 20.79 18.04 27.62
C VAL A 572 21.15 16.86 28.51
N ALA A 573 21.16 17.09 29.83
CA ALA A 573 21.28 16.04 30.82
C ALA A 573 20.05 15.12 30.75
N GLY A 574 20.26 13.83 30.45
CA GLY A 574 19.20 12.83 30.31
C GLY A 574 19.38 11.88 29.13
N MET A 575 20.17 12.23 28.11
CA MET A 575 20.52 11.27 27.07
C MET A 575 21.69 10.40 27.55
N PRO A 576 21.58 9.05 27.59
CA PRO A 576 22.76 8.20 27.75
C PRO A 576 23.70 8.45 26.56
N PRO A 577 25.02 8.58 26.78
CA PRO A 577 25.94 8.96 25.72
C PRO A 577 25.88 7.94 24.58
N ARG A 578 25.69 8.42 23.35
CA ARG A 578 25.76 7.58 22.16
C ARG A 578 27.14 6.91 22.10
N TYR A 579 27.18 5.60 22.30
CA TYR A 579 28.36 4.77 22.12
C TYR A 579 28.84 4.84 20.66
N SER A 580 29.66 5.86 20.37
CA SER A 580 30.55 5.86 19.23
C SER A 580 31.77 5.03 19.66
N PRO A 581 32.07 3.90 18.99
CA PRO A 581 33.16 3.03 19.43
C PRO A 581 34.51 3.71 19.19
N ALA A 582 35.08 4.30 20.24
CA ALA A 582 36.48 4.70 20.24
C ALA A 582 37.36 3.45 20.02
N PRO A 583 38.48 3.56 19.28
CA PRO A 583 39.30 2.40 18.93
C PRO A 583 39.93 1.77 20.18
N ARG A 584 39.82 0.45 20.31
CA ARG A 584 40.49 -0.34 21.35
C ARG A 584 42.00 -0.36 21.10
N ASN A 585 42.75 0.48 21.78
CA ASN A 585 44.17 0.24 22.06
C ASN A 585 44.32 -0.15 23.54
N PHE A 586 44.78 -1.37 23.79
CA PHE A 586 45.27 -1.77 25.11
C PHE A 586 46.69 -1.20 25.30
N ALA A 587 46.98 -0.70 26.50
CA ALA A 587 48.33 -0.41 26.97
C ALA A 587 48.53 -1.12 28.31
N GLY A 588 49.58 -1.93 28.45
CA GLY A 588 49.63 -2.85 29.58
C GLY A 588 50.85 -3.76 29.76
N MET A 589 52.03 -3.46 29.16
CA MET A 589 53.34 -3.88 29.69
C MET A 589 54.44 -2.88 29.24
N PRO A 590 55.42 -2.54 30.11
CA PRO A 590 56.57 -1.68 29.78
C PRO A 590 57.89 -2.47 29.60
N PRO A 591 59.03 -1.86 29.17
CA PRO A 591 59.28 -0.53 28.57
C PRO A 591 59.68 -0.69 27.05
N SER A 592 60.58 0.02 26.33
CA SER A 592 61.60 1.04 26.66
C SER A 592 62.02 1.98 25.49
N SER A 593 62.73 3.02 25.90
CA SER A 593 63.65 3.98 25.24
C SER A 593 64.69 3.50 24.20
N PRO A 594 65.36 4.40 23.42
CA PRO A 594 65.04 5.82 23.11
C PRO A 594 65.38 6.28 21.64
N LEU A 595 65.24 7.59 21.39
CA LEU A 595 65.78 8.41 20.26
C LEU A 595 65.16 8.20 18.85
N SER A 596 65.14 9.18 17.92
CA SER A 596 65.02 10.67 18.00
C SER A 596 64.78 11.25 16.58
N ARG A 597 64.22 12.47 16.46
CA ARG A 597 64.38 13.53 15.39
C ARG A 597 64.79 13.13 13.93
N THR A 598 64.26 13.68 12.83
CA THR A 598 63.57 14.98 12.57
C THR A 598 62.94 15.04 11.14
N VAL A 599 61.91 15.89 10.97
CA VAL A 599 61.56 16.78 9.81
C VAL A 599 61.89 16.37 8.34
N GLY A 600 60.88 16.50 7.47
CA GLY A 600 60.98 16.49 6.00
C GLY A 600 60.41 15.22 5.35
N GLY A 601 59.92 15.21 4.10
CA GLY A 601 59.69 16.31 3.16
C GLY A 601 59.56 15.78 1.71
N MET A 602 58.64 16.34 0.92
CA MET A 602 58.44 16.11 -0.52
C MET A 602 57.89 14.76 -1.04
N GLN A 603 57.30 14.93 -2.22
CA GLN A 603 56.52 14.10 -3.14
C GLN A 603 57.27 12.93 -3.84
N PRO A 604 56.60 12.12 -4.68
CA PRO A 604 56.96 10.71 -4.90
C PRO A 604 57.59 10.37 -6.26
N SER A 605 58.15 9.16 -6.38
CA SER A 605 58.18 8.41 -7.64
C SER A 605 58.29 6.88 -7.44
N SER A 606 57.82 6.15 -8.44
CA SER A 606 57.97 4.71 -8.73
C SER A 606 59.41 4.41 -9.26
N PRO A 607 59.86 3.15 -9.56
CA PRO A 607 59.07 1.96 -9.93
C PRO A 607 59.58 0.58 -9.43
N MET A 608 58.95 -0.50 -9.93
CA MET A 608 59.41 -1.89 -9.80
C MET A 608 60.54 -2.23 -10.78
N PRO A 609 61.27 -3.34 -10.56
CA PRO A 609 61.08 -4.55 -11.39
C PRO A 609 60.67 -5.77 -10.53
N GLN A 610 59.75 -6.65 -10.95
CA GLN A 610 59.96 -7.79 -11.86
C GLN A 610 61.21 -8.66 -11.54
N THR A 611 61.00 -9.95 -11.21
CA THR A 611 61.29 -11.09 -12.11
C THR A 611 61.01 -12.48 -11.48
N PHE A 612 60.58 -13.41 -12.34
CA PHE A 612 60.74 -14.89 -12.36
C PHE A 612 60.80 -15.80 -11.11
N GLY A 613 60.05 -16.91 -11.20
CA GLY A 613 60.39 -18.24 -10.64
C GLY A 613 60.02 -18.49 -9.17
N GLY A 614 59.70 -19.72 -8.75
CA GLY A 614 59.51 -20.97 -9.49
C GLY A 614 59.37 -22.18 -8.55
N MET A 615 58.60 -23.20 -8.96
CA MET A 615 58.52 -24.60 -8.44
C MET A 615 58.72 -24.92 -6.93
N GLN A 616 57.66 -25.48 -6.34
CA GLN A 616 57.60 -26.70 -5.49
C GLN A 616 58.92 -27.44 -5.12
N PRO A 617 59.02 -28.04 -3.89
CA PRO A 617 58.48 -29.41 -3.76
C PRO A 617 57.86 -29.87 -2.41
N SER A 618 57.00 -30.88 -2.55
CA SER A 618 56.55 -31.97 -1.65
C SER A 618 57.17 -32.17 -0.24
N SER A 619 56.35 -32.21 0.82
CA SER A 619 55.90 -33.45 1.53
C SER A 619 56.74 -33.83 2.79
N PRO A 620 56.39 -34.85 3.64
CA PRO A 620 55.21 -35.73 3.65
C PRO A 620 54.45 -35.77 5.02
N ALA A 621 53.59 -36.79 5.22
CA ALA A 621 52.80 -37.09 6.43
C ALA A 621 53.50 -38.21 7.29
N PRO A 622 52.90 -39.04 8.20
CA PRO A 622 51.48 -39.27 8.56
C PRO A 622 51.14 -39.33 10.10
N PRO A 623 50.63 -40.42 10.77
CA PRO A 623 49.31 -40.33 11.46
C PRO A 623 49.20 -40.94 12.90
N THR A 624 48.02 -40.78 13.54
CA THR A 624 47.27 -41.69 14.48
C THR A 624 46.16 -40.84 15.15
N VAL A 625 44.88 -41.22 15.38
CA VAL A 625 44.17 -42.48 15.76
C VAL A 625 44.22 -42.82 17.25
N ALA A 626 43.12 -42.55 17.98
CA ALA A 626 42.53 -43.37 19.06
C ALA A 626 41.22 -42.76 19.62
N ASP A 627 40.28 -43.61 20.05
CA ASP A 627 38.98 -43.24 20.65
C ASP A 627 39.05 -42.75 22.12
N ARG A 628 37.99 -42.06 22.59
CA ARG A 628 37.09 -42.59 23.66
C ARG A 628 35.93 -41.65 24.06
N LEU A 629 34.75 -42.26 24.23
CA LEU A 629 33.65 -41.84 25.13
C LEU A 629 33.90 -42.47 26.55
N PRO A 630 33.17 -42.16 27.65
CA PRO A 630 31.76 -41.73 27.69
C PRO A 630 31.32 -40.78 28.86
N SER A 631 30.00 -40.74 29.06
CA SER A 631 29.25 -40.51 30.33
C SER A 631 28.89 -39.08 30.78
N SER A 632 27.74 -39.01 31.46
CA SER A 632 27.13 -37.85 32.14
C SER A 632 27.14 -38.04 33.67
N PRO A 633 26.72 -37.02 34.45
CA PRO A 633 25.37 -37.12 35.04
C PRO A 633 24.60 -35.78 35.03
N ALA A 634 23.47 -35.72 35.76
CA ALA A 634 22.54 -34.57 35.83
C ALA A 634 22.28 -34.14 37.32
N PRO A 635 21.17 -33.50 37.75
CA PRO A 635 21.27 -32.17 38.37
C PRO A 635 20.60 -32.01 39.77
N SER A 636 20.64 -30.78 40.31
CA SER A 636 19.97 -30.32 41.55
C SER A 636 19.21 -29.00 41.27
N THR A 637 17.86 -28.96 41.36
CA THR A 637 17.02 -28.53 42.51
C THR A 637 17.19 -27.05 42.92
N GLU A 638 16.29 -26.12 42.54
CA GLU A 638 15.03 -25.70 43.23
C GLU A 638 15.23 -24.48 44.17
N GLY A 639 14.29 -23.52 44.30
CA GLY A 639 13.04 -23.30 43.56
C GLY A 639 12.13 -22.19 44.16
N GLN A 640 11.04 -21.82 43.42
CA GLN A 640 9.84 -21.04 43.85
C GLN A 640 10.09 -19.57 44.33
N VAL A 641 9.14 -18.62 44.50
CA VAL A 641 7.65 -18.47 44.52
C VAL A 641 7.35 -17.11 43.83
N ALA A 642 6.37 -16.78 42.95
CA ALA A 642 5.00 -17.21 42.58
C ALA A 642 3.85 -16.24 43.03
N ALA A 643 3.33 -15.43 42.09
CA ALA A 643 2.03 -14.71 42.06
C ALA A 643 1.83 -14.20 40.60
N GLY A 644 0.65 -14.01 40.00
CA GLY A 644 -0.74 -13.88 40.48
C GLY A 644 -1.22 -12.44 40.20
N PHE A 645 -2.26 -12.13 39.41
CA PHE A 645 -3.43 -12.90 38.92
C PHE A 645 -3.84 -12.55 37.47
N ARG A 646 -4.88 -13.21 36.95
CA ARG A 646 -5.59 -12.87 35.69
C ARG A 646 -6.84 -12.02 35.98
N TYR A 647 -7.33 -11.27 34.99
CA TYR A 647 -8.53 -11.67 34.24
C TYR A 647 -8.38 -11.32 32.75
#